data_AF-A0A8T5S0Z5-F1
#
_entry.id   AF-A0A8T5S0Z5-F1
#
_cell.length_a   1.000
_cell.length_b   1.000
_cell.length_c   1.000
_cell.angle_alpha   90.00
_cell.angle_beta   90.00
_cell.angle_gamma   90.00
#
_symmetry.space_group_name_H-M   'P 1'
#
loop_
_entity.id
_entity.type
_entity.pdbx_description
1 polymer ?
#
loop_
_entity_poly.entity_id
_entity_poly.type
_entity_poly.pdbx_seq_one_letter_code
_entity_poly.pdbx_strand_id
1 'polypeptide(L)'
;MSDKKEYLVFDANFFICMLQIRARNILGNLEKAAKELGYEYYISDVVFDEIKAPHTYKDKLKEILNVVKVLPIEIDDIKNDLIRYNIRFPAQDPDLSLVYIAKNLIDDKGSAPIHLVTDDFKLVKNTSLLYKGKLNILSLSSFLLKTQRTTSNSQMRKYFKDIWKRSLNYTLSYMIERSKTYPAEQKITWLIEKAITVTEDSILTQDVELENPDVGMRFEIGASRYLEEINIADKYINNQNLPKSEEEKVLGIIKFLENLKISREYMNRARDAIVKSESKEAVKHLKKGNKFLISLLQVASGQLEKTKDYKVIEQLICSEISKMEFLRAYLLVSLGRINSAISSLDRAALFSTIIHNHKTCLTLNYVKALIYLFHGLYKNAIMQYNFTEELAEIYEDDRLKLKSLIGKAIALYMQGEDKDTAMIIMEEISTMNLDENHLDAIIVFSELGDYFLALGHSQIAANLYNQALEISIDYKLTLKSEILIEKLKRSYIATVLSGYSAEDMVDKLDVLLDKAYSIKDVEKYNEQIKKISSFNLLFYTPFPYITGKKRIIPFSKLPKELKEDHLEVVHFKKDSTDKEKILFIVSHYELGLLGVRLKTSQKVTGIAENYTLKIKPTAKVKIYEPDEDLKNDYLIRAIVEITQKNQVKINFTLPSFFKQLNL
;
A
#
# COMPACT_ATOMS: atom_id res chain seq x y z
N MET A 1 30.56 -27.77 10.75
CA MET A 1 30.47 -27.66 9.27
C MET A 1 30.03 -29.03 8.74
N SER A 2 29.24 -29.10 7.67
CA SER A 2 28.84 -30.37 7.06
C SER A 2 29.31 -30.41 5.61
N ASP A 3 29.99 -31.50 5.20
CA ASP A 3 30.50 -31.71 3.83
C ASP A 3 29.40 -32.00 2.78
N LYS A 4 28.26 -31.34 2.88
CA LYS A 4 27.21 -31.38 1.87
C LYS A 4 27.56 -30.44 0.74
N LYS A 5 28.27 -30.96 -0.27
CA LYS A 5 28.38 -30.30 -1.57
C LYS A 5 27.01 -30.04 -2.17
N GLU A 6 26.85 -28.86 -2.78
CA GLU A 6 25.66 -28.51 -3.57
C GLU A 6 26.07 -28.26 -5.03
N TYR A 7 25.19 -28.65 -5.95
CA TYR A 7 25.44 -28.57 -7.38
C TYR A 7 24.52 -27.51 -7.98
N LEU A 8 25.07 -26.46 -8.62
CA LEU A 8 24.28 -25.38 -9.20
C LEU A 8 24.52 -25.27 -10.71
N VAL A 9 23.48 -25.55 -11.49
CA VAL A 9 23.44 -25.37 -12.94
C VAL A 9 22.96 -23.94 -13.25
N PHE A 10 23.74 -23.17 -14.01
CA PHE A 10 23.44 -21.78 -14.33
C PHE A 10 22.93 -21.58 -15.76
N ASP A 11 21.92 -20.72 -15.86
CA ASP A 11 21.50 -20.03 -17.07
C ASP A 11 22.43 -18.82 -17.37
N ALA A 12 22.72 -18.58 -18.65
CA ALA A 12 23.48 -17.41 -19.12
C ALA A 12 22.90 -16.08 -18.63
N ASN A 13 21.57 -16.00 -18.44
CA ASN A 13 20.88 -14.82 -17.94
C ASN A 13 21.46 -14.32 -16.60
N PHE A 14 21.95 -15.22 -15.73
CA PHE A 14 22.60 -14.81 -14.47
C PHE A 14 23.86 -13.97 -14.73
N PHE A 15 24.78 -14.45 -15.57
CA PHE A 15 26.02 -13.73 -15.87
C PHE A 15 25.78 -12.45 -16.68
N ILE A 16 24.80 -12.48 -17.59
CA ILE A 16 24.34 -11.28 -18.33
C ILE A 16 23.82 -10.22 -17.35
N CYS A 17 22.98 -10.59 -16.39
CA CYS A 17 22.51 -9.70 -15.31
C CYS A 17 23.69 -9.12 -14.51
N MET A 18 24.63 -9.97 -14.06
CA MET A 18 25.80 -9.53 -13.27
C MET A 18 26.69 -8.52 -14.01
N LEU A 19 26.86 -8.68 -15.32
CA LEU A 19 27.59 -7.75 -16.17
C LEU A 19 26.85 -6.41 -16.30
N GLN A 20 25.55 -6.44 -16.56
CA GLN A 20 24.73 -5.25 -16.81
C GLN A 20 24.59 -4.37 -15.55
N ILE A 21 24.40 -4.97 -14.37
CA ILE A 21 24.42 -4.20 -13.10
C ILE A 21 25.81 -3.69 -12.71
N ARG A 22 26.85 -4.05 -13.46
CA ARG A 22 28.27 -3.76 -13.17
C ARG A 22 28.67 -4.29 -11.78
N ALA A 23 28.44 -5.58 -11.55
CA ALA A 23 28.79 -6.28 -10.32
C ALA A 23 30.32 -6.38 -10.15
N ARG A 24 30.91 -5.42 -9.41
CA ARG A 24 32.36 -5.35 -9.16
C ARG A 24 32.87 -6.66 -8.55
N ASN A 25 33.85 -7.31 -9.18
CA ASN A 25 34.47 -8.56 -8.72
C ASN A 25 33.49 -9.71 -8.41
N ILE A 26 32.41 -9.87 -9.19
CA ILE A 26 31.43 -10.95 -8.97
C ILE A 26 32.07 -12.35 -9.00
N LEU A 27 32.92 -12.62 -9.99
CA LEU A 27 33.57 -13.92 -10.17
C LEU A 27 34.43 -14.31 -8.96
N GLY A 28 35.33 -13.42 -8.51
CA GLY A 28 36.17 -13.65 -7.34
C GLY A 28 35.44 -13.64 -5.98
N ASN A 29 34.14 -13.35 -5.95
CA ASN A 29 33.28 -13.54 -4.78
C ASN A 29 32.43 -14.81 -4.88
N LEU A 30 32.03 -15.23 -6.09
CA LEU A 30 31.41 -16.54 -6.34
C LEU A 30 32.41 -17.69 -6.12
N GLU A 31 33.66 -17.53 -6.52
CA GLU A 31 34.75 -18.49 -6.24
C GLU A 31 34.98 -18.67 -4.73
N LYS A 32 34.93 -17.58 -3.95
CA LYS A 32 35.00 -17.63 -2.48
C LYS A 32 33.77 -18.31 -1.88
N ALA A 33 32.58 -17.99 -2.38
CA ALA A 33 31.34 -18.65 -1.95
C ALA A 33 31.37 -20.16 -2.25
N ALA A 34 31.91 -20.59 -3.40
CA ALA A 34 32.09 -22.00 -3.71
C ALA A 34 32.98 -22.70 -2.68
N LYS A 35 34.14 -22.11 -2.37
CA LYS A 35 35.10 -22.65 -1.39
C LYS A 35 34.60 -22.61 0.06
N GLU A 36 33.74 -21.65 0.41
CA GLU A 36 33.15 -21.52 1.75
C GLU A 36 31.93 -22.42 1.96
N LEU A 37 31.10 -22.59 0.92
CA LEU A 37 29.76 -23.21 1.00
C LEU A 37 29.69 -24.61 0.36
N GLY A 38 30.77 -25.10 -0.24
CA GLY A 38 30.80 -26.39 -0.92
C GLY A 38 30.02 -26.40 -2.25
N TYR A 39 29.86 -25.24 -2.89
CA TYR A 39 29.14 -25.15 -4.16
C TYR A 39 30.03 -25.55 -5.34
N GLU A 40 29.53 -26.43 -6.21
CA GLU A 40 30.10 -26.69 -7.53
C GLU A 40 29.17 -26.14 -8.61
N TYR A 41 29.71 -25.31 -9.51
CA TYR A 41 28.94 -24.58 -10.51
C TYR A 41 29.07 -25.21 -11.90
N TYR A 42 27.97 -25.28 -12.64
CA TYR A 42 27.86 -25.96 -13.94
C TYR A 42 27.12 -25.11 -14.96
N ILE A 43 27.44 -25.28 -16.25
CA ILE A 43 26.76 -24.65 -17.40
C ILE A 43 27.01 -25.52 -18.65
N SER A 44 26.14 -25.49 -19.65
CA SER A 44 26.45 -26.13 -20.93
C SER A 44 27.41 -25.27 -21.78
N ASP A 45 28.14 -25.89 -22.71
CA ASP A 45 28.96 -25.16 -23.68
C ASP A 45 28.13 -24.23 -24.57
N VAL A 46 26.96 -24.70 -25.03
CA VAL A 46 26.01 -23.89 -25.81
C VAL A 46 25.57 -22.62 -25.06
N VAL A 47 25.10 -22.76 -23.81
CA VAL A 47 24.60 -21.63 -23.01
C VAL A 47 25.76 -20.74 -22.52
N PHE A 48 26.93 -21.29 -22.23
CA PHE A 48 28.13 -20.50 -21.92
C PHE A 48 28.51 -19.55 -23.07
N ASP A 49 28.29 -19.96 -24.32
CA ASP A 49 28.65 -19.12 -25.46
C ASP A 49 27.72 -17.92 -25.70
N GLU A 50 26.46 -18.00 -25.27
CA GLU A 50 25.50 -16.89 -25.28
C GLU A 50 25.92 -15.68 -24.42
N ILE A 51 26.77 -15.90 -23.41
CA ILE A 51 27.23 -14.84 -22.49
C ILE A 51 28.13 -13.83 -23.25
N LYS A 52 27.58 -12.68 -23.63
CA LYS A 52 28.31 -11.62 -24.35
C LYS A 52 29.20 -10.80 -23.42
N ALA A 53 30.39 -11.33 -23.12
CA ALA A 53 31.40 -10.75 -22.23
C ALA A 53 32.79 -10.68 -22.90
N PRO A 54 33.70 -9.80 -22.43
CA PRO A 54 35.10 -9.79 -22.87
C PRO A 54 35.80 -11.13 -22.61
N HIS A 55 36.79 -11.49 -23.43
CA HIS A 55 37.57 -12.73 -23.28
C HIS A 55 38.12 -12.90 -21.85
N THR A 56 38.74 -11.87 -21.28
CA THR A 56 39.27 -11.86 -19.90
C THR A 56 38.23 -12.08 -18.80
N TYR A 57 36.93 -11.96 -19.10
CA TYR A 57 35.83 -12.38 -18.23
C TYR A 57 35.41 -13.83 -18.50
N LYS A 58 35.27 -14.23 -19.79
CA LYS A 58 34.96 -15.62 -20.17
C LYS A 58 36.03 -16.61 -19.69
N ASP A 59 37.31 -16.26 -19.78
CA ASP A 59 38.41 -17.14 -19.41
C ASP A 59 38.39 -17.40 -17.89
N LYS A 60 38.23 -16.35 -17.08
CA LYS A 60 38.01 -16.46 -15.62
C LYS A 60 36.71 -17.15 -15.24
N LEU A 61 35.69 -17.09 -16.11
CA LEU A 61 34.45 -17.82 -15.88
C LEU A 61 34.64 -19.33 -16.11
N LYS A 62 35.50 -19.75 -17.05
CA LYS A 62 35.90 -21.16 -17.23
C LYS A 62 36.76 -21.71 -16.09
N GLU A 63 37.49 -20.85 -15.37
CA GLU A 63 38.22 -21.22 -14.15
C GLU A 63 37.27 -21.51 -12.96
N ILE A 64 35.99 -21.10 -13.05
CA ILE A 64 35.01 -21.13 -11.95
C ILE A 64 33.81 -22.04 -12.25
N LEU A 65 33.47 -22.27 -13.53
CA LEU A 65 32.37 -23.12 -13.97
C LEU A 65 32.87 -24.42 -14.63
N ASN A 66 32.25 -25.53 -14.25
CA ASN A 66 32.30 -26.77 -15.02
C ASN A 66 31.46 -26.58 -16.31
N VAL A 67 32.11 -26.22 -17.41
CA VAL A 67 31.46 -26.14 -18.73
C VAL A 67 31.32 -27.54 -19.32
N VAL A 68 30.09 -28.05 -19.38
CA VAL A 68 29.77 -29.40 -19.86
C VAL A 68 29.34 -29.35 -21.32
N LYS A 69 29.96 -30.16 -22.17
CA LYS A 69 29.52 -30.33 -23.55
C LYS A 69 28.30 -31.24 -23.62
N VAL A 70 27.24 -30.80 -24.29
CA VAL A 70 26.01 -31.58 -24.51
C VAL A 70 25.79 -31.80 -26.01
N LEU A 71 25.52 -33.03 -26.41
CA LEU A 71 25.27 -33.44 -27.79
C LEU A 71 23.78 -33.35 -28.14
N PRO A 72 23.40 -33.08 -29.41
CA PRO A 72 22.00 -32.97 -29.81
C PRO A 72 21.13 -34.20 -29.47
N ILE A 73 21.70 -35.40 -29.54
CA ILE A 73 20.99 -36.65 -29.21
C ILE A 73 20.61 -36.76 -27.72
N GLU A 74 21.41 -36.15 -26.83
CA GLU A 74 21.13 -36.09 -25.39
C GLU A 74 20.00 -35.10 -25.07
N ILE A 75 19.86 -34.05 -25.90
CA ILE A 75 18.73 -33.11 -25.86
C ILE A 75 17.46 -33.78 -26.38
N ASP A 76 17.55 -34.63 -27.40
CA ASP A 76 16.41 -35.36 -27.95
C ASP A 76 15.84 -36.39 -26.96
N ASP A 77 16.65 -36.97 -26.07
CA ASP A 77 16.16 -37.78 -24.95
C ASP A 77 15.30 -36.95 -23.96
N ILE A 78 15.68 -35.70 -23.67
CA ILE A 78 14.84 -34.80 -22.87
C ILE A 78 13.54 -34.46 -23.62
N LYS A 79 13.57 -34.27 -24.94
CA LYS A 79 12.35 -34.06 -25.76
C LYS A 79 11.44 -35.30 -25.71
N ASN A 80 12.00 -36.50 -25.79
CA ASN A 80 11.26 -37.76 -25.68
C ASN A 80 10.57 -37.90 -24.32
N ASP A 81 11.25 -37.53 -23.23
CA ASP A 81 10.63 -37.49 -21.89
C ASP A 81 9.52 -36.42 -21.81
N LEU A 82 9.72 -35.20 -22.33
CA LEU A 82 8.67 -34.16 -22.39
C LEU A 82 7.42 -34.60 -23.17
N ILE A 83 7.60 -35.36 -24.26
CA ILE A 83 6.49 -35.92 -25.06
C ILE A 83 5.72 -36.97 -24.26
N ARG A 84 6.40 -37.86 -23.52
CA ARG A 84 5.76 -38.86 -22.64
C ARG A 84 4.88 -38.22 -21.56
N TYR A 85 5.28 -37.06 -21.03
CA TYR A 85 4.48 -36.27 -20.08
C TYR A 85 3.48 -35.30 -20.74
N ASN A 86 3.26 -35.39 -22.07
CA ASN A 86 2.26 -34.62 -22.84
C ASN A 86 2.45 -33.08 -22.73
N ILE A 87 3.71 -32.62 -22.64
CA ILE A 87 4.05 -31.21 -22.42
C ILE A 87 4.04 -30.46 -23.76
N ARG A 88 2.94 -29.73 -24.02
CA ARG A 88 2.65 -29.03 -25.28
C ARG A 88 3.54 -27.81 -25.60
N PHE A 89 4.49 -27.45 -24.74
CA PHE A 89 5.33 -26.25 -24.89
C PHE A 89 6.76 -26.51 -24.38
N PRO A 90 7.63 -27.17 -25.16
CA PRO A 90 9.04 -27.34 -24.81
C PRO A 90 9.78 -25.99 -24.72
N ALA A 91 10.90 -26.00 -24.01
CA ALA A 91 11.89 -24.93 -24.01
C ALA A 91 12.78 -25.03 -25.26
N GLN A 92 13.67 -24.08 -25.50
CA GLN A 92 14.59 -24.15 -26.64
C GLN A 92 15.71 -25.17 -26.36
N ASP A 93 16.32 -25.71 -27.42
CA ASP A 93 17.37 -26.72 -27.29
C ASP A 93 18.55 -26.30 -26.39
N PRO A 94 19.02 -25.02 -26.37
CA PRO A 94 19.96 -24.54 -25.36
C PRO A 94 19.44 -24.68 -23.91
N ASP A 95 18.20 -24.27 -23.63
CA ASP A 95 17.56 -24.44 -22.31
C ASP A 95 17.54 -25.93 -21.89
N LEU A 96 17.19 -26.81 -22.84
CA LEU A 96 17.09 -28.25 -22.62
C LEU A 96 18.45 -28.90 -22.32
N SER A 97 19.57 -28.32 -22.79
CA SER A 97 20.92 -28.78 -22.40
C SER A 97 21.18 -28.60 -20.89
N LEU A 98 20.63 -27.55 -20.25
CA LEU A 98 20.72 -27.36 -18.80
C LEU A 98 19.86 -28.38 -18.05
N VAL A 99 18.72 -28.77 -18.63
CA VAL A 99 17.86 -29.86 -18.11
C VAL A 99 18.58 -31.20 -18.16
N TYR A 100 19.34 -31.47 -19.22
CA TYR A 100 20.15 -32.69 -19.33
C TYR A 100 21.29 -32.73 -18.31
N ILE A 101 22.03 -31.62 -18.11
CA ILE A 101 23.05 -31.53 -17.06
C ILE A 101 22.43 -31.78 -15.67
N ALA A 102 21.25 -31.20 -15.40
CA ALA A 102 20.54 -31.44 -14.14
C ALA A 102 20.07 -32.90 -13.98
N LYS A 103 19.60 -33.55 -15.06
CA LYS A 103 19.24 -34.98 -15.08
C LYS A 103 20.46 -35.84 -14.71
N ASN A 104 21.58 -35.65 -15.40
CA ASN A 104 22.78 -36.44 -15.16
C ASN A 104 23.32 -36.21 -13.75
N LEU A 105 23.30 -34.99 -13.21
CA LEU A 105 23.68 -34.73 -11.81
C LEU A 105 22.76 -35.44 -10.80
N ILE A 106 21.45 -35.54 -11.07
CA ILE A 106 20.50 -36.27 -10.21
C ILE A 106 20.84 -37.76 -10.17
N ASP A 107 21.12 -38.35 -11.33
CA ASP A 107 21.38 -39.78 -11.45
C ASP A 107 22.81 -40.16 -10.96
N ASP A 108 23.81 -39.28 -11.16
CA ASP A 108 25.19 -39.47 -10.70
C ASP A 108 25.41 -39.18 -9.20
N LYS A 109 24.74 -38.17 -8.64
CA LYS A 109 25.06 -37.59 -7.31
C LYS A 109 23.98 -37.86 -6.25
N GLY A 110 22.88 -38.52 -6.63
CA GLY A 110 21.90 -39.12 -5.72
C GLY A 110 21.20 -38.10 -4.82
N SER A 111 21.56 -38.06 -3.54
CA SER A 111 20.89 -37.24 -2.50
C SER A 111 21.53 -35.87 -2.23
N ALA A 112 22.46 -35.41 -3.09
CA ALA A 112 23.03 -34.07 -2.99
C ALA A 112 22.01 -32.99 -3.44
N PRO A 113 21.99 -31.79 -2.83
CA PRO A 113 21.11 -30.71 -3.31
C PRO A 113 21.57 -30.21 -4.68
N ILE A 114 20.70 -30.37 -5.69
CA ILE A 114 20.92 -29.87 -7.04
C ILE A 114 19.96 -28.70 -7.28
N HIS A 115 20.51 -27.60 -7.77
CA HIS A 115 19.81 -26.35 -8.01
C HIS A 115 19.96 -25.92 -9.47
N LEU A 116 18.86 -25.54 -10.12
CA LEU A 116 18.88 -24.82 -11.39
C LEU A 116 18.65 -23.33 -11.12
N VAL A 117 19.59 -22.48 -11.56
CA VAL A 117 19.56 -21.02 -11.37
C VAL A 117 19.12 -20.35 -12.67
N THR A 118 17.85 -19.98 -12.76
CA THR A 118 17.22 -19.38 -13.96
C THR A 118 15.94 -18.62 -13.62
N ASP A 119 15.61 -17.61 -14.44
CA ASP A 119 14.34 -16.87 -14.39
C ASP A 119 13.42 -17.19 -15.61
N ASP A 120 13.83 -18.09 -16.51
CA ASP A 120 13.02 -18.46 -17.68
C ASP A 120 11.82 -19.36 -17.31
N PHE A 121 10.65 -18.94 -17.78
CA PHE A 121 9.38 -19.56 -17.42
C PHE A 121 9.15 -20.93 -18.09
N LYS A 122 9.67 -21.16 -19.30
CA LYS A 122 9.54 -22.46 -19.99
C LYS A 122 10.47 -23.49 -19.36
N LEU A 123 11.72 -23.11 -19.10
CA LEU A 123 12.72 -23.95 -18.46
C LEU A 123 12.26 -24.37 -17.05
N VAL A 124 11.80 -23.42 -16.23
CA VAL A 124 11.24 -23.71 -14.89
C VAL A 124 10.01 -24.62 -14.97
N LYS A 125 9.09 -24.38 -15.90
CA LYS A 125 7.87 -25.20 -16.04
C LYS A 125 8.19 -26.65 -16.42
N ASN A 126 9.09 -26.85 -17.37
CA ASN A 126 9.43 -28.18 -17.90
C ASN A 126 10.23 -29.00 -16.87
N THR A 127 11.21 -28.39 -16.20
CA THR A 127 11.99 -29.04 -15.13
C THR A 127 11.14 -29.41 -13.93
N SER A 128 10.22 -28.53 -13.50
CA SER A 128 9.29 -28.78 -12.39
C SER A 128 8.34 -29.96 -12.64
N LEU A 129 8.02 -30.24 -13.91
CA LEU A 129 7.15 -31.35 -14.30
C LEU A 129 7.93 -32.67 -14.42
N LEU A 130 9.15 -32.64 -14.98
CA LEU A 130 9.99 -33.84 -15.15
C LEU A 130 10.62 -34.33 -13.83
N TYR A 131 11.13 -33.43 -12.99
CA TYR A 131 12.00 -33.77 -11.86
C TYR A 131 11.44 -33.29 -10.51
N LYS A 132 10.11 -33.31 -10.37
CA LYS A 132 9.37 -32.85 -9.19
C LYS A 132 9.94 -33.43 -7.89
N GLY A 133 10.50 -32.57 -7.04
CA GLY A 133 11.07 -32.93 -5.73
C GLY A 133 12.48 -33.52 -5.76
N LYS A 134 13.11 -33.69 -6.95
CA LYS A 134 14.53 -34.03 -7.10
C LYS A 134 15.40 -32.83 -7.47
N LEU A 135 14.86 -31.88 -8.24
CA LEU A 135 15.54 -30.66 -8.66
C LEU A 135 14.95 -29.45 -7.93
N ASN A 136 15.81 -28.66 -7.27
CA ASN A 136 15.43 -27.36 -6.74
C ASN A 136 15.62 -26.28 -7.81
N ILE A 137 14.76 -25.26 -7.80
CA ILE A 137 14.84 -24.12 -8.72
C ILE A 137 15.05 -22.85 -7.91
N LEU A 138 16.03 -22.05 -8.31
CA LEU A 138 16.34 -20.75 -7.72
C LEU A 138 16.24 -19.68 -8.80
N SER A 139 15.52 -18.59 -8.52
CA SER A 139 15.65 -17.37 -9.33
C SER A 139 17.07 -16.80 -9.17
N LEU A 140 17.49 -15.96 -10.12
CA LEU A 140 18.78 -15.24 -10.07
C LEU A 140 18.94 -14.50 -8.74
N SER A 141 17.87 -13.88 -8.24
CA SER A 141 17.84 -13.20 -6.95
C SER A 141 17.82 -14.17 -5.76
N SER A 142 17.07 -15.29 -5.84
CA SER A 142 17.06 -16.32 -4.78
C SER A 142 18.43 -16.94 -4.55
N PHE A 143 19.22 -17.19 -5.60
CA PHE A 143 20.58 -17.70 -5.46
C PHE A 143 21.51 -16.71 -4.73
N LEU A 144 21.45 -15.42 -5.11
CA LEU A 144 22.24 -14.38 -4.44
C LEU A 144 21.83 -14.21 -2.97
N LEU A 145 20.54 -14.29 -2.67
CA LEU A 145 20.00 -14.25 -1.30
C LEU A 145 20.40 -15.48 -0.47
N LYS A 146 20.36 -16.69 -1.05
CA LYS A 146 20.87 -17.92 -0.42
C LYS A 146 22.34 -17.74 -0.05
N THR A 147 23.17 -17.37 -1.04
CA THR A 147 24.60 -17.12 -0.84
C THR A 147 24.86 -16.04 0.22
N GLN A 148 24.08 -14.95 0.23
CA GLN A 148 24.13 -13.86 1.21
C GLN A 148 23.82 -14.30 2.64
N ARG A 149 22.89 -15.25 2.84
CA ARG A 149 22.54 -15.76 4.17
C ARG A 149 23.47 -16.87 4.63
N THR A 150 23.83 -17.81 3.75
CA THR A 150 24.66 -18.99 4.10
C THR A 150 26.14 -18.67 4.28
N THR A 151 26.72 -17.67 3.59
CA THR A 151 28.10 -17.20 3.88
C THR A 151 28.24 -16.82 5.36
N SER A 152 29.36 -17.17 5.98
CA SER A 152 29.71 -16.73 7.34
C SER A 152 30.35 -15.34 7.32
N ASN A 153 31.08 -15.03 6.24
CA ASN A 153 31.89 -13.83 6.09
C ASN A 153 31.02 -12.55 5.95
N SER A 154 31.15 -11.64 6.92
CA SER A 154 30.40 -10.36 6.95
C SER A 154 30.61 -9.47 5.71
N GLN A 155 31.81 -9.44 5.13
CA GLN A 155 32.08 -8.68 3.91
C GLN A 155 31.36 -9.28 2.70
N MET A 156 31.36 -10.61 2.57
CA MET A 156 30.62 -11.33 1.53
C MET A 156 29.10 -11.21 1.75
N ARG A 157 28.63 -11.26 3.00
CA ARG A 157 27.23 -11.00 3.38
C ARG A 157 26.78 -9.60 2.96
N LYS A 158 27.60 -8.57 3.16
CA LYS A 158 27.29 -7.19 2.72
C LYS A 158 27.36 -7.06 1.19
N TYR A 159 28.36 -7.67 0.55
CA TYR A 159 28.53 -7.69 -0.91
C TYR A 159 27.35 -8.35 -1.60
N PHE A 160 26.99 -9.58 -1.21
CA PHE A 160 25.86 -10.29 -1.81
C PHE A 160 24.50 -9.65 -1.43
N LYS A 161 24.37 -8.86 -0.35
CA LYS A 161 23.16 -8.04 -0.11
C LYS A 161 23.04 -6.90 -1.12
N ASP A 162 24.13 -6.18 -1.42
CA ASP A 162 24.17 -5.14 -2.45
C ASP A 162 23.91 -5.72 -3.85
N ILE A 163 24.63 -6.77 -4.23
CA ILE A 163 24.44 -7.44 -5.52
C ILE A 163 23.06 -8.09 -5.62
N TRP A 164 22.49 -8.65 -4.55
CA TRP A 164 21.11 -9.13 -4.54
C TRP A 164 20.10 -8.02 -4.79
N LYS A 165 20.14 -6.90 -4.04
CA LYS A 165 19.23 -5.76 -4.26
C LYS A 165 19.38 -5.19 -5.69
N ARG A 166 20.62 -5.01 -6.17
CA ARG A 166 20.88 -4.49 -7.53
C ARG A 166 20.48 -5.47 -8.63
N SER A 167 20.67 -6.78 -8.42
CA SER A 167 20.22 -7.84 -9.32
C SER A 167 18.69 -7.91 -9.38
N LEU A 168 18.01 -7.85 -8.23
CA LEU A 168 16.56 -7.80 -8.15
C LEU A 168 16.02 -6.56 -8.88
N ASN A 169 16.52 -5.37 -8.53
CA ASN A 169 16.12 -4.12 -9.18
C ASN A 169 16.42 -4.15 -10.69
N TYR A 170 17.55 -4.72 -11.13
CA TYR A 170 17.84 -4.85 -12.55
C TYR A 170 17.00 -5.92 -13.25
N THR A 171 16.69 -7.06 -12.64
CA THR A 171 15.78 -8.05 -13.25
C THR A 171 14.41 -7.38 -13.48
N LEU A 172 13.93 -6.60 -12.51
CA LEU A 172 12.73 -5.76 -12.65
C LEU A 172 12.90 -4.70 -13.75
N SER A 173 13.97 -3.91 -13.75
CA SER A 173 14.24 -2.88 -14.76
C SER A 173 14.46 -3.43 -16.17
N TYR A 174 15.11 -4.57 -16.34
CA TYR A 174 15.38 -5.24 -17.62
C TYR A 174 14.12 -5.86 -18.21
N MET A 175 13.23 -6.35 -17.34
CA MET A 175 11.87 -6.67 -17.72
C MET A 175 11.17 -5.38 -18.20
N ILE A 176 11.16 -4.31 -17.39
CA ILE A 176 10.51 -3.02 -17.73
C ILE A 176 11.06 -2.38 -19.02
N GLU A 177 12.37 -2.37 -19.25
CA GLU A 177 13.00 -1.85 -20.47
C GLU A 177 12.60 -2.64 -21.72
N ARG A 178 12.43 -3.96 -21.58
CA ARG A 178 11.96 -4.82 -22.68
C ARG A 178 10.49 -4.62 -23.04
N SER A 179 9.69 -3.85 -22.27
CA SER A 179 8.29 -3.50 -22.61
C SER A 179 8.06 -3.12 -24.07
N LYS A 180 8.99 -2.37 -24.68
CA LYS A 180 8.92 -1.94 -26.09
C LYS A 180 9.25 -3.03 -27.13
N THR A 181 9.52 -4.26 -26.70
CA THR A 181 9.82 -5.41 -27.58
C THR A 181 9.13 -6.71 -27.16
N TYR A 182 8.89 -6.92 -25.85
CA TYR A 182 7.98 -7.94 -25.29
C TYR A 182 7.48 -7.48 -23.89
N PRO A 183 6.18 -7.57 -23.56
CA PRO A 183 5.64 -6.80 -22.43
C PRO A 183 5.95 -7.42 -21.05
N ALA A 184 6.73 -6.73 -20.22
CA ALA A 184 6.90 -7.09 -18.81
C ALA A 184 5.66 -6.83 -17.95
N GLU A 185 4.76 -5.98 -18.44
CA GLU A 185 3.38 -5.82 -17.99
C GLU A 185 2.58 -7.14 -17.99
N GLN A 186 3.13 -8.26 -18.47
CA GLN A 186 2.49 -9.57 -18.35
C GLN A 186 2.95 -10.36 -17.10
N LYS A 187 4.21 -10.22 -16.64
CA LYS A 187 4.85 -11.16 -15.67
C LYS A 187 4.92 -10.68 -14.21
N ILE A 188 4.71 -9.38 -13.94
CA ILE A 188 4.60 -8.80 -12.58
C ILE A 188 3.15 -8.53 -12.22
N THR A 189 2.37 -8.10 -13.21
CA THR A 189 0.91 -8.17 -13.25
C THR A 189 0.40 -9.50 -12.74
N TRP A 190 0.94 -10.59 -13.30
CA TRP A 190 0.74 -11.98 -12.85
C TRP A 190 0.69 -12.02 -11.30
N LEU A 191 1.52 -11.26 -10.58
CA LEU A 191 1.92 -11.43 -9.16
C LEU A 191 1.03 -10.76 -8.10
N ILE A 192 0.13 -9.84 -8.44
CA ILE A 192 -0.71 -9.13 -7.44
C ILE A 192 -2.10 -9.80 -6.73
N GLU A 193 -3.98 -11.00 -7.47
CA GLU A 193 -5.32 -11.67 -7.18
C GLU A 193 -5.39 -12.70 -6.01
N LYS A 194 -4.73 -13.86 -6.09
CA LYS A 194 -4.71 -14.88 -5.02
C LYS A 194 -3.82 -14.57 -3.79
N ALA A 195 -4.19 -13.65 -2.89
CA ALA A 195 -4.14 -14.06 -1.46
C ALA A 195 -5.23 -13.50 -0.51
N ILE A 196 -5.93 -12.39 -0.81
CA ILE A 196 -6.95 -11.75 0.06
C ILE A 196 -7.93 -12.71 0.79
N THR A 197 -8.80 -13.45 0.09
CA THR A 197 -10.11 -13.85 0.65
C THR A 197 -10.35 -15.36 0.63
N VAL A 198 -9.59 -16.12 1.44
CA VAL A 198 -10.15 -17.35 2.06
C VAL A 198 -9.96 -17.26 3.58
N THR A 199 -10.60 -16.25 4.14
CA THR A 199 -10.84 -16.02 5.57
C THR A 199 -12.13 -15.18 5.67
N GLU A 200 -13.27 -15.81 5.32
CA GLU A 200 -14.59 -15.18 5.37
C GLU A 200 -15.09 -14.98 6.82
N ASP A 201 -16.05 -14.06 6.95
CA ASP A 201 -16.88 -13.70 8.11
C ASP A 201 -16.22 -13.10 9.36
N SER A 202 -16.82 -12.00 9.83
CA SER A 202 -16.22 -11.00 10.73
C SER A 202 -15.07 -10.26 10.01
N ILE A 203 -15.28 -9.09 9.41
CA ILE A 203 -15.77 -7.91 10.13
C ILE A 203 -16.57 -6.96 9.20
N LEU A 204 -17.89 -6.99 9.40
CA LEU A 204 -18.69 -5.78 9.50
C LEU A 204 -18.78 -5.44 10.99
N THR A 205 -17.93 -4.52 11.42
CA THR A 205 -17.98 -3.81 12.71
C THR A 205 -17.68 -2.33 12.37
N GLN A 206 -17.92 -1.33 13.20
CA GLN A 206 -17.80 -1.23 14.66
C GLN A 206 -16.35 -1.41 15.19
N ASP A 207 -15.33 -1.74 14.39
CA ASP A 207 -13.91 -1.70 14.80
C ASP A 207 -13.23 -0.35 14.49
N VAL A 208 -13.96 0.71 14.81
CA VAL A 208 -13.37 1.92 15.44
C VAL A 208 -14.04 2.16 16.81
N GLU A 209 -14.85 1.21 17.29
CA GLU A 209 -15.65 1.28 18.53
C GLU A 209 -15.55 0.00 19.40
N LEU A 210 -15.05 -1.14 18.90
CA LEU A 210 -14.98 -2.43 19.62
C LEU A 210 -13.55 -2.84 20.00
N GLU A 211 -12.56 -2.83 19.10
CA GLU A 211 -11.14 -3.02 19.49
C GLU A 211 -10.61 -1.87 20.37
N ASN A 212 -11.16 -0.65 20.26
CA ASN A 212 -10.87 0.47 21.18
C ASN A 212 -11.90 1.62 21.02
N PRO A 213 -12.86 1.82 21.95
CA PRO A 213 -13.83 2.90 21.88
C PRO A 213 -13.27 4.33 21.91
N ASP A 214 -11.99 4.54 22.27
CA ASP A 214 -11.45 5.86 22.64
C ASP A 214 -10.38 6.42 21.69
N VAL A 215 -10.21 5.84 20.49
CA VAL A 215 -9.09 6.15 19.58
C VAL A 215 -9.49 7.08 18.41
N GLY A 216 -10.78 7.33 18.18
CA GLY A 216 -11.24 8.31 17.17
C GLY A 216 -11.13 9.77 17.63
N MET A 217 -11.00 10.72 16.70
CA MET A 217 -11.16 12.14 17.00
C MET A 217 -12.64 12.45 17.23
N ARG A 218 -13.01 12.63 18.49
CA ARG A 218 -14.31 13.20 18.86
C ARG A 218 -14.18 14.72 18.99
N PHE A 219 -14.96 15.45 18.19
CA PHE A 219 -15.23 16.88 18.41
C PHE A 219 -16.17 17.08 19.61
N GLU A 220 -15.68 16.68 20.78
CA GLU A 220 -16.33 16.80 22.08
C GLU A 220 -15.56 17.77 22.98
N ILE A 221 -16.13 18.11 24.12
CA ILE A 221 -15.43 18.90 25.13
C ILE A 221 -14.51 17.96 25.91
N GLY A 222 -13.25 18.37 26.11
CA GLY A 222 -12.28 17.60 26.87
C GLY A 222 -12.49 17.70 28.38
N ALA A 223 -11.40 17.65 29.15
CA ALA A 223 -11.46 17.70 30.61
C ALA A 223 -12.22 18.95 31.11
N SER A 224 -13.36 18.74 31.77
CA SER A 224 -14.21 19.82 32.31
C SER A 224 -14.73 19.50 33.70
N ARG A 225 -14.87 20.55 34.52
CA ARG A 225 -15.47 20.49 35.86
C ARG A 225 -16.99 20.68 35.86
N TYR A 226 -17.59 20.93 34.69
CA TYR A 226 -19.02 21.24 34.51
C TYR A 226 -19.71 20.28 33.53
N LEU A 227 -19.27 19.01 33.57
CA LEU A 227 -19.61 17.98 32.58
C LEU A 227 -21.10 17.60 32.64
N GLU A 228 -21.75 17.75 33.80
CA GLU A 228 -23.21 17.59 33.94
C GLU A 228 -23.96 18.70 33.21
N GLU A 229 -23.61 19.97 33.43
CA GLU A 229 -24.27 21.11 32.81
C GLU A 229 -24.04 21.18 31.30
N ILE A 230 -22.88 20.73 30.83
CA ILE A 230 -22.58 20.54 29.41
C ILE A 230 -23.51 19.50 28.79
N ASN A 231 -23.66 18.33 29.43
CA ASN A 231 -24.57 17.29 28.94
C ASN A 231 -26.04 17.77 28.92
N ILE A 232 -26.48 18.51 29.94
CA ILE A 232 -27.83 19.13 29.98
C ILE A 232 -27.98 20.17 28.86
N ALA A 233 -26.96 21.00 28.62
CA ALA A 233 -26.96 21.98 27.54
C ALA A 233 -27.04 21.31 26.16
N ASP A 234 -26.34 20.20 25.93
CA ASP A 234 -26.43 19.47 24.66
C ASP A 234 -27.78 18.76 24.48
N LYS A 235 -28.39 18.20 25.55
CA LYS A 235 -29.80 17.76 25.52
C LYS A 235 -30.72 18.90 25.07
N TYR A 236 -30.55 20.10 25.65
CA TYR A 236 -31.35 21.29 25.32
C TYR A 236 -31.17 21.72 23.85
N ILE A 237 -29.93 21.81 23.36
CA ILE A 237 -29.62 22.20 21.97
C ILE A 237 -30.20 21.18 20.98
N ASN A 238 -30.18 19.90 21.33
CA ASN A 238 -30.77 18.81 20.54
C ASN A 238 -32.31 18.69 20.68
N ASN A 239 -32.96 19.63 21.37
CA ASN A 239 -34.41 19.67 21.62
C ASN A 239 -34.97 18.41 22.31
N GLN A 240 -34.19 17.79 23.20
CA GLN A 240 -34.67 16.71 24.06
C GLN A 240 -35.46 17.29 25.25
N ASN A 241 -36.48 16.57 25.71
CA ASN A 241 -37.25 16.97 26.89
C ASN A 241 -36.38 16.91 28.15
N LEU A 242 -36.35 18.00 28.91
CA LEU A 242 -35.60 18.12 30.17
C LEU A 242 -36.53 18.09 31.39
N PRO A 243 -36.14 17.43 32.48
CA PRO A 243 -36.73 17.67 33.80
C PRO A 243 -36.48 19.12 34.24
N LYS A 244 -37.41 19.72 34.99
CA LYS A 244 -37.26 21.08 35.53
C LYS A 244 -35.96 21.26 36.34
N SER A 245 -35.55 20.23 37.08
CA SER A 245 -34.30 20.20 37.86
C SER A 245 -33.01 20.14 37.02
N GLU A 246 -33.11 19.79 35.73
CA GLU A 246 -32.00 19.95 34.77
C GLU A 246 -32.09 21.32 34.10
N GLU A 247 -33.28 21.75 33.67
CA GLU A 247 -33.53 23.06 33.06
C GLU A 247 -33.06 24.22 33.97
N GLU A 248 -33.34 24.15 35.28
CA GLU A 248 -32.87 25.10 36.29
C GLU A 248 -31.34 25.24 36.34
N LYS A 249 -30.57 24.18 36.03
CA LYS A 249 -29.09 24.22 36.01
C LYS A 249 -28.54 25.01 34.83
N VAL A 250 -29.33 25.21 33.75
CA VAL A 250 -28.92 25.91 32.53
C VAL A 250 -29.71 27.20 32.24
N LEU A 251 -30.70 27.56 33.06
CA LEU A 251 -31.50 28.80 32.93
C LEU A 251 -30.67 30.05 32.60
N GLY A 252 -29.53 30.25 33.28
CA GLY A 252 -28.64 31.40 33.09
C GLY A 252 -28.01 31.50 31.69
N ILE A 253 -27.97 30.40 30.94
CA ILE A 253 -27.31 30.29 29.63
C ILE A 253 -28.25 29.95 28.47
N ILE A 254 -29.55 29.71 28.70
CA ILE A 254 -30.53 29.33 27.64
C ILE A 254 -30.46 30.24 26.40
N LYS A 255 -30.30 31.56 26.58
CA LYS A 255 -30.15 32.51 25.46
C LYS A 255 -28.95 32.20 24.57
N PHE A 256 -27.85 31.69 25.12
CA PHE A 256 -26.68 31.24 24.35
C PHE A 256 -26.92 29.86 23.72
N LEU A 257 -27.66 28.97 24.38
CA LEU A 257 -28.03 27.66 23.84
C LEU A 257 -28.96 27.78 22.61
N GLU A 258 -29.92 28.71 22.62
CA GLU A 258 -30.74 29.02 21.44
C GLU A 258 -29.90 29.59 20.28
N ASN A 259 -28.90 30.42 20.56
CA ASN A 259 -27.94 30.86 19.54
C ASN A 259 -27.09 29.68 19.01
N LEU A 260 -26.72 28.71 19.85
CA LEU A 260 -26.04 27.48 19.40
C LEU A 260 -26.93 26.63 18.47
N LYS A 261 -28.26 26.55 18.69
CA LYS A 261 -29.20 25.93 17.73
C LYS A 261 -29.15 26.63 16.36
N ILE A 262 -29.15 27.97 16.33
CA ILE A 262 -28.99 28.76 15.10
C ILE A 262 -27.63 28.49 14.43
N SER A 263 -26.58 28.21 15.20
CA SER A 263 -25.28 27.79 14.66
C SER A 263 -25.33 26.41 13.99
N ARG A 264 -25.94 25.40 14.64
CA ARG A 264 -26.10 24.05 14.07
C ARG A 264 -26.87 24.05 12.74
N GLU A 265 -27.76 25.02 12.52
CA GLU A 265 -28.43 25.21 11.23
C GLU A 265 -27.47 25.64 10.08
N TYR A 266 -26.37 26.35 10.36
CA TYR A 266 -25.31 26.57 9.36
C TYR A 266 -24.54 25.28 9.04
N MET A 267 -24.36 24.38 10.01
CA MET A 267 -23.76 23.06 9.79
C MET A 267 -24.68 22.18 8.92
N ASN A 268 -25.99 22.17 9.18
CA ASN A 268 -26.97 21.43 8.39
C ASN A 268 -26.96 21.88 6.91
N ARG A 269 -27.01 23.21 6.67
CA ARG A 269 -26.93 23.77 5.30
C ARG A 269 -25.58 23.47 4.62
N ALA A 270 -24.49 23.37 5.38
CA ALA A 270 -23.21 22.93 4.85
C ALA A 270 -23.23 21.44 4.45
N ARG A 271 -23.79 20.56 5.28
CA ARG A 271 -23.99 19.13 4.98
C ARG A 271 -24.86 18.92 3.73
N ASP A 272 -25.98 19.64 3.62
CA ASP A 272 -26.83 19.64 2.43
C ASP A 272 -26.08 20.01 1.15
N ALA A 273 -25.26 21.06 1.21
CA ALA A 273 -24.43 21.48 0.09
C ALA A 273 -23.34 20.44 -0.25
N ILE A 274 -22.76 19.75 0.75
CA ILE A 274 -21.82 18.63 0.52
C ILE A 274 -22.52 17.48 -0.20
N VAL A 275 -23.72 17.07 0.24
CA VAL A 275 -24.52 16.01 -0.41
C VAL A 275 -24.85 16.38 -1.87
N LYS A 276 -25.12 17.66 -2.15
CA LYS A 276 -25.34 18.20 -3.50
C LYS A 276 -24.05 18.40 -4.32
N SER A 277 -22.87 18.08 -3.76
CA SER A 277 -21.55 18.32 -4.36
C SER A 277 -21.19 19.81 -4.60
N GLU A 278 -21.82 20.71 -3.84
CA GLU A 278 -21.69 22.17 -3.89
C GLU A 278 -20.63 22.70 -2.90
N SER A 279 -19.43 22.11 -2.88
CA SER A 279 -18.39 22.37 -1.85
C SER A 279 -18.04 23.85 -1.64
N LYS A 280 -18.20 24.70 -2.67
CA LYS A 280 -18.02 26.16 -2.57
C LYS A 280 -19.07 26.83 -1.68
N GLU A 281 -20.31 26.37 -1.67
CA GLU A 281 -21.39 26.93 -0.85
C GLU A 281 -21.32 26.41 0.58
N ALA A 282 -21.00 25.13 0.76
CA ALA A 282 -20.70 24.55 2.07
C ALA A 282 -19.61 25.36 2.82
N VAL A 283 -18.51 25.73 2.13
CA VAL A 283 -17.46 26.60 2.68
C VAL A 283 -17.97 28.00 3.03
N LYS A 284 -18.98 28.55 2.34
CA LYS A 284 -19.63 29.82 2.73
C LYS A 284 -20.50 29.66 3.97
N HIS A 285 -21.28 28.58 4.09
CA HIS A 285 -22.12 28.31 5.26
C HIS A 285 -21.27 28.16 6.53
N LEU A 286 -20.22 27.35 6.49
CA LEU A 286 -19.29 27.17 7.62
C LEU A 286 -18.58 28.48 7.99
N LYS A 287 -18.16 29.27 7.00
CA LYS A 287 -17.55 30.60 7.25
C LYS A 287 -18.54 31.61 7.87
N LYS A 288 -19.86 31.47 7.64
CA LYS A 288 -20.90 32.26 8.32
C LYS A 288 -21.11 31.77 9.76
N GLY A 289 -21.26 30.46 9.96
CA GLY A 289 -21.37 29.84 11.29
C GLY A 289 -20.22 30.22 12.22
N ASN A 290 -18.97 30.10 11.77
CA ASN A 290 -17.80 30.47 12.57
C ASN A 290 -17.72 31.95 12.92
N LYS A 291 -18.09 32.84 11.99
CA LYS A 291 -18.17 34.27 12.32
C LYS A 291 -19.19 34.54 13.43
N PHE A 292 -20.36 33.90 13.33
CA PHE A 292 -21.41 34.03 14.33
C PHE A 292 -20.98 33.45 15.70
N LEU A 293 -20.39 32.25 15.73
CA LEU A 293 -19.86 31.63 16.95
C LEU A 293 -18.75 32.45 17.62
N ILE A 294 -17.79 32.99 16.85
CA ILE A 294 -16.72 33.84 17.39
C ILE A 294 -17.30 35.12 18.03
N SER A 295 -18.28 35.75 17.38
CA SER A 295 -18.99 36.88 17.98
C SER A 295 -19.83 36.48 19.20
N LEU A 296 -20.43 35.28 19.20
CA LEU A 296 -21.18 34.76 20.35
C LEU A 296 -20.27 34.52 21.56
N LEU A 297 -19.04 34.02 21.34
CA LEU A 297 -18.02 33.84 22.39
C LEU A 297 -17.58 35.18 22.98
N GLN A 298 -17.34 36.19 22.14
CA GLN A 298 -17.00 37.54 22.57
C GLN A 298 -18.13 38.18 23.39
N VAL A 299 -19.39 37.98 22.98
CA VAL A 299 -20.57 38.43 23.74
C VAL A 299 -20.73 37.66 25.04
N ALA A 300 -20.48 36.35 25.06
CA ALA A 300 -20.51 35.54 26.28
C ALA A 300 -19.49 36.03 27.31
N SER A 301 -18.26 36.30 26.89
CA SER A 301 -17.19 36.85 27.74
C SER A 301 -17.50 38.25 28.30
N GLY A 302 -18.42 39.00 27.69
CA GLY A 302 -18.87 40.32 28.15
C GLY A 302 -20.23 40.34 28.86
N GLN A 303 -20.95 39.21 28.95
CA GLN A 303 -22.31 39.14 29.52
C GLN A 303 -22.47 38.06 30.61
N LEU A 304 -21.60 37.06 30.68
CA LEU A 304 -21.69 35.98 31.67
C LEU A 304 -20.76 36.25 32.85
N GLU A 305 -21.25 36.99 33.85
CA GLU A 305 -20.53 37.33 35.08
C GLU A 305 -20.11 36.09 35.91
N LYS A 306 -20.91 35.02 35.84
CA LYS A 306 -20.63 33.76 36.53
C LYS A 306 -19.59 32.95 35.76
N THR A 307 -18.44 32.70 36.39
CA THR A 307 -17.33 31.90 35.82
C THR A 307 -17.76 30.50 35.37
N LYS A 308 -18.71 29.87 36.07
CA LYS A 308 -19.32 28.59 35.68
C LYS A 308 -20.03 28.69 34.34
N ASP A 309 -21.04 29.57 34.28
CA ASP A 309 -21.91 29.79 33.13
C ASP A 309 -21.09 30.20 31.89
N TYR A 310 -20.08 31.07 32.08
CA TYR A 310 -19.11 31.40 31.04
C TYR A 310 -18.32 30.17 30.57
N LYS A 311 -17.75 29.36 31.47
CA LYS A 311 -16.92 28.19 31.10
C LYS A 311 -17.71 27.12 30.36
N VAL A 312 -18.97 26.88 30.72
CA VAL A 312 -19.85 25.96 29.98
C VAL A 312 -20.08 26.46 28.55
N ILE A 313 -20.41 27.75 28.39
CA ILE A 313 -20.65 28.35 27.07
C ILE A 313 -19.38 28.50 26.22
N GLU A 314 -18.23 28.83 26.84
CA GLU A 314 -16.93 28.84 26.18
C GLU A 314 -16.61 27.46 25.59
N GLN A 315 -16.80 26.38 26.36
CA GLN A 315 -16.52 25.03 25.91
C GLN A 315 -17.46 24.56 24.78
N LEU A 316 -18.76 24.82 24.90
CA LEU A 316 -19.75 24.50 23.86
C LEU A 316 -19.47 25.26 22.55
N ILE A 317 -19.21 26.57 22.63
CA ILE A 317 -18.91 27.39 21.45
C ILE A 317 -17.59 26.97 20.80
N CYS A 318 -16.52 26.79 21.57
CA CYS A 318 -15.21 26.44 21.03
C CYS A 318 -15.20 25.04 20.38
N SER A 319 -15.96 24.08 20.91
CA SER A 319 -16.14 22.76 20.28
C SER A 319 -16.83 22.86 18.91
N GLU A 320 -17.93 23.61 18.81
CA GLU A 320 -18.61 23.87 17.54
C GLU A 320 -17.71 24.61 16.54
N ILE A 321 -16.95 25.63 16.96
CA ILE A 321 -16.00 26.32 16.07
C ILE A 321 -14.92 25.34 15.56
N SER A 322 -14.40 24.47 16.43
CA SER A 322 -13.38 23.48 16.05
C SER A 322 -13.91 22.55 14.95
N LYS A 323 -15.09 21.96 15.15
CA LYS A 323 -15.75 21.07 14.16
C LYS A 323 -16.04 21.79 12.84
N MET A 324 -16.54 23.02 12.91
CA MET A 324 -16.84 23.85 11.73
C MET A 324 -15.58 24.26 10.96
N GLU A 325 -14.52 24.71 11.64
CA GLU A 325 -13.23 25.06 11.01
C GLU A 325 -12.52 23.84 10.42
N PHE A 326 -12.58 22.68 11.08
CA PHE A 326 -12.03 21.45 10.54
C PHE A 326 -12.76 21.00 9.26
N LEU A 327 -14.10 20.90 9.27
CA LEU A 327 -14.87 20.56 8.08
C LEU A 327 -14.60 21.56 6.93
N ARG A 328 -14.48 22.85 7.28
CA ARG A 328 -14.12 23.89 6.33
C ARG A 328 -12.68 23.72 5.80
N ALA A 329 -11.73 23.28 6.61
CA ALA A 329 -10.37 22.96 6.18
C ALA A 329 -10.35 21.81 5.18
N TYR A 330 -11.03 20.70 5.49
CA TYR A 330 -11.18 19.53 4.61
C TYR A 330 -11.74 19.93 3.23
N LEU A 331 -12.83 20.70 3.20
CA LEU A 331 -13.39 21.20 1.95
C LEU A 331 -12.44 22.15 1.20
N LEU A 332 -11.62 22.94 1.89
CA LEU A 332 -10.64 23.82 1.27
C LEU A 332 -9.46 23.04 0.66
N VAL A 333 -9.03 21.92 1.25
CA VAL A 333 -8.08 20.98 0.61
C VAL A 333 -8.68 20.43 -0.68
N SER A 334 -9.93 19.94 -0.66
CA SER A 334 -10.63 19.42 -1.86
C SER A 334 -10.81 20.46 -2.98
N LEU A 335 -10.66 21.76 -2.66
CA LEU A 335 -10.74 22.88 -3.58
C LEU A 335 -9.35 23.46 -3.96
N GLY A 336 -8.25 22.82 -3.55
CA GLY A 336 -6.88 23.27 -3.81
C GLY A 336 -6.45 24.54 -3.07
N ARG A 337 -7.18 24.93 -2.02
CA ARG A 337 -7.00 26.21 -1.31
C ARG A 337 -6.15 26.06 -0.05
N ILE A 338 -4.94 25.49 -0.22
CA ILE A 338 -4.14 24.92 0.87
C ILE A 338 -3.86 25.92 1.99
N ASN A 339 -3.35 27.12 1.70
CA ASN A 339 -3.10 28.15 2.73
C ASN A 339 -4.38 28.49 3.53
N SER A 340 -5.55 28.50 2.88
CA SER A 340 -6.83 28.72 3.57
C SER A 340 -7.29 27.50 4.39
N ALA A 341 -6.90 26.27 4.01
CA ALA A 341 -7.15 25.07 4.79
C ALA A 341 -6.26 25.02 6.04
N ILE A 342 -4.95 25.26 5.88
CA ILE A 342 -3.96 25.36 6.97
C ILE A 342 -4.44 26.35 8.04
N SER A 343 -4.72 27.60 7.66
CA SER A 343 -5.24 28.61 8.59
C SER A 343 -6.62 28.29 9.16
N SER A 344 -7.27 27.19 8.77
CA SER A 344 -8.52 26.69 9.36
C SER A 344 -8.25 25.56 10.36
N LEU A 345 -7.29 24.66 10.05
CA LEU A 345 -6.73 23.72 11.02
C LEU A 345 -6.09 24.45 12.22
N ASP A 346 -5.38 25.55 11.98
CA ASP A 346 -4.79 26.36 13.07
C ASP A 346 -5.86 26.87 14.05
N ARG A 347 -7.02 27.33 13.55
CA ARG A 347 -8.15 27.73 14.42
C ARG A 347 -8.78 26.51 15.10
N ALA A 348 -9.00 25.41 14.39
CA ALA A 348 -9.58 24.22 14.98
C ALA A 348 -8.71 23.65 16.11
N ALA A 349 -7.39 23.59 15.91
CA ALA A 349 -6.43 23.15 16.92
C ALA A 349 -6.44 24.09 18.14
N LEU A 350 -6.38 25.41 17.93
CA LEU A 350 -6.46 26.41 19.00
C LEU A 350 -7.74 26.27 19.85
N PHE A 351 -8.91 26.16 19.21
CA PHE A 351 -10.17 25.98 19.93
C PHE A 351 -10.28 24.60 20.60
N SER A 352 -9.61 23.58 20.08
CA SER A 352 -9.49 22.26 20.74
C SER A 352 -8.61 22.31 21.99
N THR A 353 -7.52 23.09 21.97
CA THR A 353 -6.68 23.36 23.15
C THR A 353 -7.47 24.11 24.23
N ILE A 354 -8.26 25.12 23.86
CA ILE A 354 -9.09 25.91 24.79
C ILE A 354 -10.10 25.03 25.56
N ILE A 355 -10.63 23.97 24.92
CA ILE A 355 -11.56 23.02 25.56
C ILE A 355 -10.89 21.79 26.16
N HIS A 356 -9.56 21.79 26.29
CA HIS A 356 -8.75 20.66 26.81
C HIS A 356 -8.97 19.33 26.05
N ASN A 357 -9.36 19.39 24.77
CA ASN A 357 -9.46 18.22 23.90
C ASN A 357 -8.11 17.99 23.19
N HIS A 358 -7.16 17.45 23.98
CA HIS A 358 -5.78 17.26 23.57
C HIS A 358 -5.66 16.27 22.39
N LYS A 359 -6.42 15.16 22.39
CA LYS A 359 -6.52 14.20 21.26
C LYS A 359 -6.88 14.89 19.93
N THR A 360 -7.85 15.79 19.94
CA THR A 360 -8.25 16.56 18.75
C THR A 360 -7.18 17.56 18.33
N CYS A 361 -6.60 18.31 19.28
CA CYS A 361 -5.53 19.27 18.98
C CYS A 361 -4.30 18.57 18.35
N LEU A 362 -3.85 17.47 18.95
CA LEU A 362 -2.78 16.61 18.46
C LEU A 362 -3.04 16.13 17.03
N THR A 363 -4.21 15.52 16.82
CA THR A 363 -4.58 14.97 15.51
C THR A 363 -4.67 16.08 14.46
N LEU A 364 -5.22 17.26 14.77
CA LEU A 364 -5.27 18.40 13.83
C LEU A 364 -3.89 18.96 13.46
N ASN A 365 -2.94 18.97 14.39
CA ASN A 365 -1.55 19.35 14.10
C ASN A 365 -0.86 18.30 13.19
N TYR A 366 -1.19 17.02 13.35
CA TYR A 366 -0.75 15.96 12.46
C TYR A 366 -1.39 16.03 11.06
N VAL A 367 -2.70 16.31 10.95
CA VAL A 367 -3.38 16.64 9.67
C VAL A 367 -2.62 17.74 8.93
N LYS A 368 -2.19 18.79 9.66
CA LYS A 368 -1.47 19.94 9.11
C LYS A 368 -0.07 19.57 8.61
N ALA A 369 0.68 18.73 9.35
CA ALA A 369 1.99 18.24 8.93
C ALA A 369 1.91 17.42 7.63
N LEU A 370 0.95 16.48 7.59
CA LEU A 370 0.61 15.69 6.42
C LEU A 370 0.27 16.58 5.21
N ILE A 371 -0.63 17.55 5.35
CA ILE A 371 -1.00 18.45 4.24
C ILE A 371 0.21 19.23 3.71
N TYR A 372 1.15 19.67 4.55
CA TYR A 372 2.38 20.30 4.06
C TYR A 372 3.24 19.32 3.25
N LEU A 373 3.45 18.11 3.77
CA LEU A 373 4.25 17.06 3.12
C LEU A 373 3.69 16.73 1.72
N PHE A 374 2.38 16.51 1.62
CA PHE A 374 1.69 16.12 0.38
C PHE A 374 1.49 17.26 -0.64
N HIS A 375 1.94 18.48 -0.32
CA HIS A 375 1.99 19.60 -1.27
C HIS A 375 3.44 20.06 -1.54
N GLY A 376 4.44 19.24 -1.22
CA GLY A 376 5.86 19.53 -1.44
C GLY A 376 6.43 20.62 -0.52
N LEU A 377 5.69 21.04 0.51
CA LEU A 377 6.08 22.11 1.43
C LEU A 377 6.95 21.57 2.57
N TYR A 378 7.98 20.79 2.23
CA TYR A 378 8.74 19.94 3.15
C TYR A 378 9.28 20.68 4.39
N LYS A 379 9.84 21.90 4.20
CA LYS A 379 10.32 22.73 5.31
C LYS A 379 9.23 23.07 6.33
N ASN A 380 8.00 23.35 5.87
CA ASN A 380 6.85 23.55 6.74
C ASN A 380 6.35 22.24 7.37
N ALA A 381 6.44 21.12 6.64
CA ALA A 381 6.08 19.81 7.15
C ALA A 381 6.99 19.40 8.33
N ILE A 382 8.30 19.57 8.19
CA ILE A 382 9.30 19.25 9.23
C ILE A 382 9.08 20.11 10.47
N MET A 383 8.90 21.43 10.32
CA MET A 383 8.57 22.32 11.43
C MET A 383 7.27 21.89 12.14
N GLN A 384 6.25 21.49 11.38
CA GLN A 384 4.98 21.06 11.94
C GLN A 384 5.06 19.66 12.58
N TYR A 385 5.87 18.73 12.07
CA TYR A 385 6.14 17.45 12.72
C TYR A 385 6.90 17.65 14.03
N ASN A 386 7.95 18.49 14.07
CA ASN A 386 8.65 18.84 15.33
C ASN A 386 7.67 19.37 16.40
N PHE A 387 6.78 20.29 16.02
CA PHE A 387 5.78 20.83 16.96
C PHE A 387 4.71 19.80 17.37
N THR A 388 4.37 18.85 16.49
CA THR A 388 3.43 17.76 16.81
C THR A 388 4.07 16.71 17.72
N GLU A 389 5.37 16.45 17.55
CA GLU A 389 6.23 15.60 18.39
C GLU A 389 6.37 16.17 19.80
N GLU A 390 6.66 17.48 19.93
CA GLU A 390 6.70 18.22 21.20
C GLU A 390 5.35 18.17 21.94
N LEU A 391 4.24 18.42 21.24
CA LEU A 391 2.90 18.29 21.84
C LEU A 391 2.56 16.86 22.23
N ALA A 392 2.97 15.85 21.44
CA ALA A 392 2.72 14.45 21.73
C ALA A 392 3.49 13.98 22.98
N GLU A 393 4.72 14.47 23.19
CA GLU A 393 5.49 14.26 24.42
C GLU A 393 4.85 14.93 25.63
N ILE A 394 4.35 16.17 25.50
CA ILE A 394 3.65 16.90 26.57
C ILE A 394 2.32 16.24 26.99
N TYR A 395 1.71 15.44 26.11
CA TYR A 395 0.42 14.76 26.33
C TYR A 395 0.52 13.23 26.38
N GLU A 396 1.74 12.67 26.52
CA GLU A 396 1.99 11.23 26.71
C GLU A 396 1.42 10.34 25.58
N ASP A 397 1.44 10.81 24.32
CA ASP A 397 1.00 10.07 23.11
C ASP A 397 2.22 9.57 22.31
N ASP A 398 2.86 8.50 22.79
CA ASP A 398 4.02 7.88 22.14
C ASP A 398 3.71 7.39 20.71
N ARG A 399 2.46 6.99 20.42
CA ARG A 399 2.02 6.59 19.08
C ARG A 399 2.11 7.75 18.11
N LEU A 400 1.66 8.93 18.51
CA LEU A 400 1.73 10.12 17.66
C LEU A 400 3.13 10.74 17.61
N LYS A 401 3.92 10.60 18.69
CA LYS A 401 5.35 10.93 18.70
C LYS A 401 6.10 10.12 17.63
N LEU A 402 5.90 8.79 17.61
CA LEU A 402 6.47 7.90 16.59
C LEU A 402 5.97 8.22 15.16
N LYS A 403 4.66 8.47 14.97
CA LYS A 403 4.09 8.93 13.69
C LYS A 403 4.74 10.23 13.20
N SER A 404 5.07 11.15 14.12
CA SER A 404 5.69 12.44 13.82
C SER A 404 7.16 12.31 13.46
N LEU A 405 7.92 11.49 14.20
CA LEU A 405 9.33 11.16 13.89
C LEU A 405 9.48 10.52 12.50
N ILE A 406 8.64 9.54 12.16
CA ILE A 406 8.66 8.90 10.84
C ILE A 406 8.28 9.90 9.73
N GLY A 407 7.24 10.72 9.94
CA GLY A 407 6.84 11.76 8.99
C GLY A 407 7.90 12.84 8.77
N LYS A 408 8.60 13.25 9.83
CA LYS A 408 9.76 14.16 9.86
C LYS A 408 10.93 13.61 9.07
N ALA A 409 11.33 12.36 9.30
CA ALA A 409 12.41 11.71 8.56
C ALA A 409 12.08 11.56 7.06
N ILE A 410 10.84 11.17 6.71
CA ILE A 410 10.40 11.13 5.30
C ILE A 410 10.46 12.54 4.68
N ALA A 411 9.97 13.58 5.38
CA ALA A 411 9.99 14.95 4.88
C ALA A 411 11.41 15.52 4.68
N LEU A 412 12.33 15.25 5.61
CA LEU A 412 13.76 15.58 5.47
C LEU A 412 14.38 14.88 4.24
N TYR A 413 14.07 13.59 4.05
CA TYR A 413 14.60 12.82 2.94
C TYR A 413 14.06 13.26 1.57
N MET A 414 12.79 13.67 1.52
CA MET A 414 12.14 14.23 0.31
C MET A 414 12.58 15.66 0.03
N GLN A 415 12.90 16.47 1.05
CA GLN A 415 13.57 17.77 0.88
C GLN A 415 14.99 17.61 0.32
N GLY A 416 15.70 16.55 0.72
CA GLY A 416 16.98 16.15 0.17
C GLY A 416 18.20 16.98 0.55
N GLU A 417 18.01 18.14 1.19
CA GLU A 417 19.08 18.96 1.76
C GLU A 417 19.75 18.30 2.99
N ASP A 418 19.01 17.48 3.74
CA ASP A 418 19.49 16.83 4.98
C ASP A 418 19.00 15.38 5.05
N LYS A 419 19.68 14.50 4.31
CA LYS A 419 19.36 13.07 4.28
C LYS A 419 20.00 12.30 5.44
N ASP A 420 21.12 12.78 5.98
CA ASP A 420 21.83 12.05 7.03
C ASP A 420 21.08 12.13 8.37
N THR A 421 20.50 13.27 8.73
CA THR A 421 19.62 13.36 9.91
C THR A 421 18.34 12.52 9.76
N ALA A 422 17.78 12.40 8.54
CA ALA A 422 16.67 11.49 8.29
C ALA A 422 17.05 10.03 8.56
N MET A 423 18.25 9.60 8.14
CA MET A 423 18.76 8.26 8.39
C MET A 423 19.00 8.00 9.89
N ILE A 424 19.52 9.00 10.62
CA ILE A 424 19.74 8.92 12.08
C ILE A 424 18.41 8.72 12.82
N ILE A 425 17.38 9.51 12.51
CA ILE A 425 16.05 9.38 13.15
C ILE A 425 15.46 7.96 12.95
N MET A 426 15.66 7.36 11.78
CA MET A 426 15.20 5.98 11.53
C MET A 426 16.06 4.93 12.24
N GLU A 427 17.36 5.16 12.44
CA GLU A 427 18.20 4.31 13.29
C GLU A 427 17.80 4.42 14.78
N GLU A 428 17.45 5.61 15.27
CA GLU A 428 16.92 5.83 16.62
C GLU A 428 15.58 5.10 16.83
N ILE A 429 14.67 5.16 15.85
CA ILE A 429 13.41 4.39 15.87
C ILE A 429 13.71 2.88 15.98
N SER A 430 14.74 2.38 15.29
CA SER A 430 15.10 0.96 15.31
C SER A 430 15.68 0.46 16.65
N THR A 431 16.11 1.38 17.52
CA THR A 431 16.63 1.06 18.87
C THR A 431 15.60 1.26 19.99
N MET A 432 14.37 1.70 19.65
CA MET A 432 13.24 1.69 20.59
C MET A 432 12.87 0.24 20.98
N ASN A 433 12.32 0.04 22.19
CA ASN A 433 11.99 -1.30 22.68
C ASN A 433 10.73 -1.89 22.00
N LEU A 434 10.91 -2.43 20.79
CA LEU A 434 9.83 -3.03 20.02
C LEU A 434 9.28 -4.32 20.64
N ASP A 435 10.00 -4.99 21.55
CA ASP A 435 9.44 -6.16 22.24
C ASP A 435 8.22 -5.77 23.10
N GLU A 436 8.16 -4.54 23.62
CA GLU A 436 6.98 -3.96 24.27
C GLU A 436 6.03 -3.28 23.26
N ASN A 437 6.56 -2.52 22.29
CA ASN A 437 5.77 -1.61 21.44
C ASN A 437 5.52 -2.08 19.98
N HIS A 438 5.78 -3.33 19.63
CA HIS A 438 5.64 -3.86 18.26
C HIS A 438 4.24 -3.70 17.65
N LEU A 439 3.18 -3.89 18.44
CA LEU A 439 1.79 -3.71 17.97
C LEU A 439 1.55 -2.28 17.49
N ASP A 440 2.10 -1.30 18.19
CA ASP A 440 1.95 0.11 17.90
C ASP A 440 2.79 0.50 16.68
N ALA A 441 4.03 0.01 16.58
CA ALA A 441 4.85 0.19 15.38
C ALA A 441 4.15 -0.36 14.11
N ILE A 442 3.53 -1.55 14.18
CA ILE A 442 2.74 -2.13 13.07
C ILE A 442 1.57 -1.21 12.70
N ILE A 443 0.83 -0.69 13.68
CA ILE A 443 -0.30 0.23 13.46
C ILE A 443 0.20 1.53 12.80
N VAL A 444 1.28 2.11 13.32
CA VAL A 444 1.87 3.37 12.81
C VAL A 444 2.32 3.24 11.36
N PHE A 445 3.09 2.20 11.02
CA PHE A 445 3.54 1.97 9.64
C PHE A 445 2.36 1.64 8.69
N SER A 446 1.37 0.88 9.15
CA SER A 446 0.14 0.59 8.39
C SER A 446 -0.70 1.84 8.10
N GLU A 447 -0.94 2.69 9.10
CA GLU A 447 -1.68 3.94 8.95
C GLU A 447 -0.98 4.92 8.01
N LEU A 448 0.34 5.11 8.19
CA LEU A 448 1.14 5.94 7.28
C LEU A 448 1.01 5.43 5.83
N GLY A 449 1.08 4.11 5.63
CA GLY A 449 0.85 3.50 4.32
C GLY A 449 -0.52 3.84 3.73
N ASP A 450 -1.59 3.78 4.53
CA ASP A 450 -2.95 4.18 4.10
C ASP A 450 -2.98 5.65 3.63
N TYR A 451 -2.23 6.54 4.30
CA TYR A 451 -2.20 7.97 4.00
C TYR A 451 -1.46 8.26 2.70
N PHE A 452 -0.28 7.67 2.48
CA PHE A 452 0.46 7.83 1.22
C PHE A 452 -0.29 7.19 0.03
N LEU A 453 -0.93 6.03 0.22
CA LEU A 453 -1.69 5.35 -0.85
C LEU A 453 -2.90 6.18 -1.31
N ALA A 454 -3.69 6.70 -0.36
CA ALA A 454 -4.85 7.53 -0.64
C ALA A 454 -4.53 8.86 -1.35
N LEU A 455 -3.25 9.20 -1.48
CA LEU A 455 -2.77 10.44 -2.10
C LEU A 455 -1.92 10.18 -3.36
N GLY A 456 -1.90 8.95 -3.86
CA GLY A 456 -1.19 8.56 -5.08
C GLY A 456 0.30 8.26 -4.89
N HIS A 457 0.84 8.45 -3.69
CA HIS A 457 2.22 8.09 -3.33
C HIS A 457 2.33 6.59 -3.00
N SER A 458 1.80 5.76 -3.89
CA SER A 458 1.65 4.33 -3.73
C SER A 458 2.98 3.59 -3.50
N GLN A 459 4.08 4.04 -4.11
CA GLN A 459 5.42 3.47 -3.88
C GLN A 459 5.89 3.66 -2.42
N ILE A 460 5.59 4.82 -1.81
CA ILE A 460 5.91 5.09 -0.41
C ILE A 460 5.04 4.23 0.51
N ALA A 461 3.75 4.09 0.18
CA ALA A 461 2.84 3.22 0.90
C ALA A 461 3.30 1.75 0.91
N ALA A 462 3.75 1.22 -0.24
CA ALA A 462 4.27 -0.14 -0.32
C ALA A 462 5.44 -0.37 0.65
N ASN A 463 6.42 0.54 0.67
CA ASN A 463 7.57 0.42 1.58
C ASN A 463 7.15 0.47 3.06
N LEU A 464 6.15 1.29 3.42
CA LEU A 464 5.61 1.38 4.78
C LEU A 464 4.83 0.12 5.18
N TYR A 465 3.99 -0.43 4.31
CA TYR A 465 3.31 -1.71 4.56
C TYR A 465 4.31 -2.87 4.69
N ASN A 466 5.43 -2.83 3.96
CA ASN A 466 6.48 -3.84 4.11
C ASN A 466 7.15 -3.78 5.49
N GLN A 467 7.48 -2.59 6.00
CA GLN A 467 8.02 -2.45 7.36
C GLN A 467 7.03 -2.98 8.42
N ALA A 468 5.73 -2.67 8.29
CA ALA A 468 4.70 -3.24 9.15
C ALA A 468 4.63 -4.78 9.04
N LEU A 469 4.78 -5.33 7.82
CA LEU A 469 4.72 -6.77 7.54
C LEU A 469 5.92 -7.52 8.15
N GLU A 470 7.13 -6.98 8.04
CA GLU A 470 8.35 -7.54 8.65
C GLU A 470 8.21 -7.68 10.17
N ILE A 471 7.77 -6.62 10.86
CA ILE A 471 7.49 -6.66 12.31
C ILE A 471 6.37 -7.68 12.61
N SER A 472 5.27 -7.67 11.84
CA SER A 472 4.13 -8.58 12.05
C SER A 472 4.52 -10.07 11.95
N ILE A 473 5.50 -10.41 11.11
CA ILE A 473 5.95 -11.79 10.93
C ILE A 473 6.81 -12.27 12.10
N ASP A 474 7.74 -11.43 12.57
CA ASP A 474 8.64 -11.71 13.69
C ASP A 474 7.89 -11.92 15.01
N TYR A 475 6.89 -11.07 15.31
CA TYR A 475 5.98 -11.23 16.45
C TYR A 475 4.83 -12.22 16.18
N LYS A 476 4.87 -12.93 15.03
CA LYS A 476 4.00 -14.05 14.66
C LYS A 476 2.50 -13.73 14.54
N LEU A 477 2.17 -12.48 14.24
CA LEU A 477 0.80 -11.94 14.16
C LEU A 477 0.14 -12.27 12.80
N THR A 478 -0.14 -13.55 12.55
CA THR A 478 -0.58 -14.08 11.24
C THR A 478 -1.71 -13.30 10.58
N LEU A 479 -2.78 -12.96 11.31
CA LEU A 479 -3.91 -12.21 10.76
C LEU A 479 -3.52 -10.79 10.29
N LYS A 480 -2.68 -10.10 11.08
CA LYS A 480 -2.15 -8.77 10.69
C LYS A 480 -1.20 -8.90 9.48
N SER A 481 -0.39 -9.95 9.42
CA SER A 481 0.46 -10.23 8.25
C SER A 481 -0.38 -10.40 6.98
N GLU A 482 -1.50 -11.13 7.02
CA GLU A 482 -2.36 -11.32 5.86
C GLU A 482 -3.01 -10.00 5.39
N ILE A 483 -3.57 -9.20 6.31
CA ILE A 483 -4.11 -7.87 5.98
C ILE A 483 -3.04 -6.96 5.34
N LEU A 484 -1.82 -6.98 5.88
CA LEU A 484 -0.71 -6.15 5.38
C LEU A 484 -0.21 -6.57 4.00
N ILE A 485 -0.21 -7.88 3.67
CA ILE A 485 0.13 -8.37 2.34
C ILE A 485 -0.82 -7.80 1.28
N GLU A 486 -2.12 -7.69 1.58
CA GLU A 486 -3.09 -7.17 0.61
C GLU A 486 -3.02 -5.65 0.45
N LYS A 487 -2.74 -4.91 1.54
CA LYS A 487 -2.42 -3.48 1.45
C LYS A 487 -1.17 -3.25 0.57
N LEU A 488 -0.09 -4.00 0.85
CA LEU A 488 1.18 -3.98 0.11
C LEU A 488 1.00 -4.23 -1.39
N LYS A 489 0.24 -5.26 -1.75
CA LYS A 489 -0.17 -5.55 -3.13
C LYS A 489 -0.91 -4.40 -3.80
N ARG A 490 -1.95 -3.87 -3.15
CA ARG A 490 -2.76 -2.77 -3.70
C ARG A 490 -1.91 -1.53 -4.01
N SER A 491 -0.97 -1.19 -3.13
CA SER A 491 0.02 -0.14 -3.42
C SER A 491 0.90 -0.46 -4.63
N TYR A 492 1.36 -1.71 -4.81
CA TYR A 492 2.11 -2.06 -6.02
C TYR A 492 1.27 -1.95 -7.31
N ILE A 493 -0.04 -2.27 -7.30
CA ILE A 493 -0.93 -2.00 -8.46
C ILE A 493 -0.92 -0.52 -8.80
N ALA A 494 -1.19 0.31 -7.81
CA ALA A 494 -1.32 1.75 -7.95
C ALA A 494 -0.04 2.39 -8.51
N THR A 495 1.13 1.90 -8.10
CA THR A 495 2.44 2.35 -8.62
C THR A 495 2.63 1.96 -10.09
N VAL A 496 2.27 0.73 -10.47
CA VAL A 496 2.39 0.25 -11.85
C VAL A 496 1.40 0.97 -12.79
N LEU A 497 0.12 1.06 -12.42
CA LEU A 497 -0.94 1.66 -13.26
C LEU A 497 -0.87 3.19 -13.39
N SER A 498 -0.21 3.88 -12.45
CA SER A 498 0.00 5.34 -12.55
C SER A 498 1.14 5.69 -13.50
N GLY A 499 2.02 4.73 -13.81
CA GLY A 499 3.31 4.95 -14.44
C GLY A 499 4.32 5.58 -13.48
N TYR A 500 5.61 5.28 -13.66
CA TYR A 500 6.68 5.96 -12.93
C TYR A 500 6.75 7.43 -13.36
N SER A 501 6.33 8.33 -12.48
CA SER A 501 6.77 9.72 -12.54
C SER A 501 8.27 9.75 -12.23
N ALA A 502 9.09 10.00 -13.25
CA ALA A 502 10.54 10.09 -13.12
C ALA A 502 10.98 11.40 -12.43
N GLU A 503 10.58 11.57 -11.17
CA GLU A 503 11.18 12.51 -10.23
C GLU A 503 12.21 11.75 -9.38
N ASP A 504 13.49 12.08 -9.52
CA ASP A 504 14.65 11.38 -8.92
C ASP A 504 14.68 11.37 -7.36
N MET A 505 13.62 11.83 -6.70
CA MET A 505 13.54 11.97 -5.24
C MET A 505 13.03 10.72 -4.51
N VAL A 506 12.20 9.88 -5.15
CA VAL A 506 11.56 8.71 -4.49
C VAL A 506 12.49 7.48 -4.48
N ASP A 507 13.41 7.39 -5.44
CA ASP A 507 14.18 6.20 -5.82
C ASP A 507 15.21 5.69 -4.79
N LYS A 508 15.17 6.22 -3.55
CA LYS A 508 16.00 5.81 -2.40
C LYS A 508 15.28 5.88 -1.05
N LEU A 509 13.95 6.13 -1.02
CA LEU A 509 13.19 6.18 0.24
C LEU A 509 13.04 4.78 0.88
N ASP A 510 13.25 3.72 0.10
CA ASP A 510 13.46 2.36 0.62
C ASP A 510 14.68 2.31 1.55
N VAL A 511 15.81 2.92 1.19
CA VAL A 511 17.04 2.95 1.99
C VAL A 511 16.84 3.63 3.35
N LEU A 512 15.94 4.61 3.42
CA LEU A 512 15.51 5.25 4.66
C LEU A 512 14.67 4.30 5.52
N LEU A 513 13.66 3.66 4.93
CA LEU A 513 12.73 2.80 5.67
C LEU A 513 13.37 1.46 6.08
N ASP A 514 14.33 0.94 5.30
CA ASP A 514 15.25 -0.18 5.62
C ASP A 514 16.06 0.02 6.93
N LYS A 515 16.05 1.23 7.51
CA LYS A 515 16.69 1.52 8.81
C LYS A 515 15.77 1.28 10.01
N ALA A 516 14.46 1.46 9.86
CA ALA A 516 13.53 1.44 10.99
C ALA A 516 13.30 0.03 11.57
N TYR A 517 13.41 -1.01 10.75
CA TYR A 517 13.40 -2.40 11.19
C TYR A 517 14.34 -3.28 10.35
N SER A 518 14.55 -4.52 10.79
CA SER A 518 15.26 -5.54 10.03
C SER A 518 14.83 -6.93 10.48
N ILE A 519 14.05 -7.61 9.65
CA ILE A 519 13.42 -8.89 9.96
C ILE A 519 14.38 -10.00 10.43
N LYS A 520 13.93 -10.74 11.45
CA LYS A 520 14.58 -11.89 12.09
C LYS A 520 14.16 -13.21 11.40
N ASP A 521 12.86 -13.48 11.22
CA ASP A 521 12.27 -14.68 10.61
C ASP A 521 12.09 -14.52 9.08
N VAL A 522 13.23 -14.57 8.39
CA VAL A 522 13.33 -14.41 6.94
C VAL A 522 12.68 -15.57 6.18
N GLU A 523 12.64 -16.78 6.75
CA GLU A 523 12.05 -17.94 6.06
C GLU A 523 10.53 -17.83 5.98
N LYS A 524 9.88 -17.51 7.10
CA LYS A 524 8.43 -17.28 7.17
C LYS A 524 8.00 -16.06 6.34
N TYR A 525 8.83 -15.02 6.26
CA TYR A 525 8.60 -13.91 5.33
C TYR A 525 8.65 -14.34 3.87
N ASN A 526 9.63 -15.15 3.48
CA ASN A 526 9.65 -15.72 2.14
C ASN A 526 8.43 -16.61 1.86
N GLU A 527 7.80 -17.22 2.87
CA GLU A 527 6.52 -17.92 2.70
C GLU A 527 5.32 -16.98 2.54
N GLN A 528 5.26 -15.88 3.29
CA GLN A 528 4.22 -14.87 3.12
C GLN A 528 4.33 -14.14 1.77
N ILE A 529 5.54 -13.77 1.34
CA ILE A 529 5.78 -13.19 0.02
C ILE A 529 5.50 -14.21 -1.11
N LYS A 530 5.65 -15.52 -0.88
CA LYS A 530 5.17 -16.56 -1.81
C LYS A 530 3.65 -16.59 -1.98
N LYS A 531 2.84 -16.07 -1.04
CA LYS A 531 1.39 -15.89 -1.29
C LYS A 531 1.18 -14.87 -2.40
N ILE A 532 1.95 -13.78 -2.41
CA ILE A 532 2.04 -12.82 -3.52
C ILE A 532 2.50 -13.57 -4.79
N SER A 533 3.57 -14.37 -4.74
CA SER A 533 3.95 -15.20 -5.91
C SER A 533 3.03 -16.39 -6.25
N SER A 534 1.91 -16.56 -5.54
CA SER A 534 0.79 -17.46 -5.88
C SER A 534 -0.40 -16.73 -6.50
N PHE A 535 -0.58 -15.45 -6.14
CA PHE A 535 -1.53 -14.51 -6.73
C PHE A 535 -1.34 -14.45 -8.24
N ASN A 536 -0.07 -14.32 -8.66
CA ASN A 536 0.48 -15.34 -9.54
C ASN A 536 -0.34 -15.73 -10.79
N LEU A 537 -0.93 -16.93 -10.72
CA LEU A 537 -1.49 -17.67 -11.84
C LEU A 537 -2.53 -16.94 -12.71
N LEU A 538 -3.38 -16.09 -12.13
CA LEU A 538 -4.75 -15.93 -12.66
C LEU A 538 -4.87 -15.11 -13.95
N PHE A 539 -3.98 -14.17 -14.26
CA PHE A 539 -3.99 -13.45 -15.54
C PHE A 539 -3.77 -14.36 -16.76
N TYR A 540 -3.10 -15.49 -16.58
CA TYR A 540 -2.93 -16.49 -17.63
C TYR A 540 -4.04 -17.57 -17.59
N THR A 541 -5.08 -17.38 -16.77
CA THR A 541 -6.28 -18.23 -16.73
C THR A 541 -7.48 -17.49 -17.33
N PRO A 542 -8.17 -18.05 -18.35
CA PRO A 542 -9.37 -17.46 -18.93
C PRO A 542 -10.42 -17.13 -17.87
N PHE A 543 -11.11 -16.00 -18.04
CA PHE A 543 -12.16 -15.59 -17.11
C PHE A 543 -13.37 -16.52 -17.22
N PRO A 544 -13.80 -17.23 -16.17
CA PRO A 544 -14.79 -18.31 -16.29
C PRO A 544 -16.21 -17.83 -16.62
N TYR A 545 -16.49 -16.53 -16.49
CA TYR A 545 -17.86 -15.97 -16.57
C TYR A 545 -18.11 -15.10 -17.82
N ILE A 546 -17.32 -15.26 -18.88
CA ILE A 546 -17.54 -14.58 -20.16
C ILE A 546 -18.92 -14.98 -20.75
N THR A 547 -19.70 -13.97 -21.14
CA THR A 547 -21.03 -14.12 -21.77
C THR A 547 -21.15 -13.46 -23.15
N GLY A 548 -20.22 -12.56 -23.49
CA GLY A 548 -20.05 -11.98 -24.83
C GLY A 548 -20.78 -10.65 -25.04
N LYS A 549 -20.22 -9.77 -25.89
CA LYS A 549 -20.64 -8.36 -26.12
C LYS A 549 -22.13 -8.15 -26.47
N LYS A 550 -22.83 -9.20 -26.92
CA LYS A 550 -24.27 -9.18 -27.27
C LYS A 550 -25.21 -9.70 -26.18
N ARG A 551 -24.74 -10.47 -25.19
CA ARG A 551 -25.59 -11.15 -24.20
C ARG A 551 -25.71 -10.29 -22.93
N ILE A 552 -26.94 -9.94 -22.56
CA ILE A 552 -27.25 -9.22 -21.32
C ILE A 552 -27.71 -10.22 -20.26
N ILE A 553 -27.12 -10.15 -19.07
CA ILE A 553 -27.52 -10.93 -17.89
C ILE A 553 -28.05 -10.00 -16.78
N PRO A 554 -29.07 -10.43 -16.02
CA PRO A 554 -29.51 -9.72 -14.82
C PRO A 554 -28.55 -9.97 -13.65
N PHE A 555 -28.49 -9.04 -12.69
CA PHE A 555 -27.69 -9.16 -11.46
C PHE A 555 -27.80 -10.53 -10.78
N SER A 556 -28.99 -11.14 -10.71
CA SER A 556 -29.19 -12.46 -10.10
C SER A 556 -28.34 -13.57 -10.72
N LYS A 557 -27.96 -13.45 -12.00
CA LYS A 557 -27.11 -14.39 -12.74
C LYS A 557 -25.63 -13.97 -12.83
N LEU A 558 -25.21 -12.95 -12.10
CA LEU A 558 -23.78 -12.69 -11.86
C LEU A 558 -23.18 -13.78 -10.94
N PRO A 559 -21.86 -13.98 -10.97
CA PRO A 559 -21.09 -14.62 -9.89
C PRO A 559 -21.43 -14.02 -8.51
N LYS A 560 -21.17 -14.75 -7.41
CA LYS A 560 -21.28 -14.19 -6.03
C LYS A 560 -20.28 -13.05 -5.85
N GLU A 561 -19.08 -13.31 -6.32
CA GLU A 561 -17.93 -12.42 -6.42
C GLU A 561 -18.33 -11.05 -7.04
N LEU A 562 -18.99 -11.05 -8.20
CA LEU A 562 -19.50 -9.81 -8.83
C LEU A 562 -20.77 -9.21 -8.19
N LYS A 563 -21.28 -9.79 -7.10
CA LYS A 563 -22.37 -9.23 -6.28
C LYS A 563 -21.85 -8.62 -4.98
N GLU A 564 -20.55 -8.66 -4.74
CA GLU A 564 -19.90 -8.09 -3.55
C GLU A 564 -20.21 -6.60 -3.35
N ASP A 565 -20.11 -6.19 -2.09
CA ASP A 565 -20.52 -4.86 -1.63
C ASP A 565 -19.56 -3.73 -2.05
N HIS A 566 -18.28 -4.05 -2.29
CA HIS A 566 -17.22 -3.05 -2.54
C HIS A 566 -16.12 -3.55 -3.49
N LEU A 567 -16.33 -3.41 -4.81
CA LEU A 567 -15.24 -3.58 -5.79
C LEU A 567 -14.28 -2.38 -5.67
N GLU A 568 -13.02 -2.62 -5.35
CA GLU A 568 -12.03 -1.56 -5.11
C GLU A 568 -11.47 -0.98 -6.41
N VAL A 569 -11.50 0.34 -6.58
CA VAL A 569 -10.94 1.00 -7.77
C VAL A 569 -9.44 1.20 -7.61
N VAL A 570 -8.68 0.89 -8.67
CA VAL A 570 -7.22 1.12 -8.76
C VAL A 570 -6.84 2.06 -9.92
N HIS A 571 -7.71 2.26 -10.91
CA HIS A 571 -7.56 3.28 -11.95
C HIS A 571 -8.93 3.64 -12.53
N PHE A 572 -9.09 4.82 -13.15
CA PHE A 572 -10.27 5.11 -13.96
C PHE A 572 -9.95 5.97 -15.20
N LYS A 573 -10.42 5.52 -16.37
CA LYS A 573 -10.30 6.20 -17.67
C LYS A 573 -11.68 6.73 -18.07
N LYS A 574 -11.78 8.03 -18.35
CA LYS A 574 -13.00 8.62 -18.94
C LYS A 574 -12.99 8.35 -20.44
N ASP A 575 -14.13 8.02 -21.01
CA ASP A 575 -14.26 7.84 -22.45
C ASP A 575 -14.05 9.19 -23.15
N SER A 576 -13.22 9.22 -24.20
CA SER A 576 -12.92 10.44 -24.96
C SER A 576 -14.13 10.92 -25.78
N THR A 577 -15.07 10.03 -26.08
CA THR A 577 -16.26 10.31 -26.90
C THR A 577 -17.51 10.60 -26.06
N ASP A 578 -17.59 10.08 -24.83
CA ASP A 578 -18.75 10.25 -23.94
C ASP A 578 -18.31 10.55 -22.50
N LYS A 579 -18.42 11.83 -22.12
CA LYS A 579 -17.96 12.31 -20.80
C LYS A 579 -18.77 11.76 -19.60
N GLU A 580 -19.92 11.13 -19.82
CA GLU A 580 -20.67 10.42 -18.76
C GLU A 580 -20.26 8.94 -18.64
N LYS A 581 -19.48 8.41 -19.58
CA LYS A 581 -19.05 7.02 -19.63
C LYS A 581 -17.63 6.89 -19.05
N ILE A 582 -17.49 6.02 -18.07
CA ILE A 582 -16.25 5.81 -17.32
C ILE A 582 -15.94 4.31 -17.33
N LEU A 583 -14.69 3.99 -17.66
CA LEU A 583 -14.10 2.67 -17.41
C LEU A 583 -13.33 2.76 -16.09
N PHE A 584 -13.84 2.10 -15.06
CA PHE A 584 -13.09 1.84 -13.84
C PHE A 584 -12.32 0.54 -14.01
N ILE A 585 -11.06 0.54 -13.58
CA ILE A 585 -10.27 -0.67 -13.36
C ILE A 585 -10.42 -0.99 -11.87
N VAL A 586 -11.01 -2.15 -11.56
CA VAL A 586 -11.18 -2.63 -10.19
C VAL A 586 -10.30 -3.84 -9.90
N SER A 587 -9.86 -3.96 -8.66
CA SER A 587 -9.16 -5.13 -8.13
C SER A 587 -10.12 -6.03 -7.34
N HIS A 588 -9.93 -7.34 -7.44
CA HIS A 588 -10.73 -8.36 -6.77
C HIS A 588 -9.89 -9.63 -6.54
N TYR A 589 -10.10 -10.31 -5.41
CA TYR A 589 -9.43 -11.56 -5.05
C TYR A 589 -9.54 -12.69 -6.10
N GLU A 590 -10.71 -13.31 -6.24
CA GLU A 590 -10.87 -14.51 -7.10
C GLU A 590 -10.91 -14.17 -8.60
N LEU A 591 -11.34 -12.95 -8.91
CA LEU A 591 -11.65 -12.51 -10.28
C LEU A 591 -10.55 -11.67 -10.94
N GLY A 592 -9.65 -11.09 -10.15
CA GLY A 592 -8.55 -10.26 -10.61
C GLY A 592 -8.92 -8.85 -11.03
N LEU A 593 -8.08 -8.28 -11.90
CA LEU A 593 -8.34 -6.98 -12.50
C LEU A 593 -9.52 -7.06 -13.47
N LEU A 594 -10.51 -6.18 -13.29
CA LEU A 594 -11.71 -6.12 -14.12
C LEU A 594 -12.02 -4.69 -14.59
N GLY A 595 -12.51 -4.57 -15.82
CA GLY A 595 -12.94 -3.29 -16.38
C GLY A 595 -14.43 -3.05 -16.17
N VAL A 596 -14.83 -2.35 -15.09
CA VAL A 596 -16.24 -1.97 -14.88
C VAL A 596 -16.56 -0.73 -15.72
N ARG A 597 -17.26 -0.95 -16.84
CA ARG A 597 -17.63 0.08 -17.81
C ARG A 597 -19.07 0.54 -17.56
N LEU A 598 -19.26 1.78 -17.14
CA LEU A 598 -20.58 2.30 -16.72
C LEU A 598 -20.84 3.73 -17.21
N LYS A 599 -22.12 4.12 -17.25
CA LYS A 599 -22.54 5.52 -17.41
C LYS A 599 -23.00 6.10 -16.07
N THR A 600 -22.47 7.26 -15.69
CA THR A 600 -22.81 7.97 -14.45
C THR A 600 -22.96 9.47 -14.66
N SER A 601 -23.85 10.09 -13.90
CA SER A 601 -23.91 11.56 -13.74
C SER A 601 -23.06 12.09 -12.58
N GLN A 602 -22.37 11.22 -11.83
CA GLN A 602 -21.50 11.62 -10.73
C GLN A 602 -20.12 12.07 -11.25
N LYS A 603 -19.61 13.19 -10.72
CA LYS A 603 -18.33 13.77 -11.13
C LYS A 603 -17.15 13.07 -10.43
N VAL A 604 -16.61 12.03 -11.07
CA VAL A 604 -15.40 11.33 -10.61
C VAL A 604 -14.15 12.16 -10.94
N THR A 605 -13.31 12.46 -9.95
CA THR A 605 -12.05 13.22 -10.07
C THR A 605 -11.09 12.90 -8.91
N GLY A 606 -9.79 13.08 -9.11
CA GLY A 606 -8.76 12.80 -8.11
C GLY A 606 -8.20 11.38 -8.18
N ILE A 607 -7.52 10.97 -7.11
CA ILE A 607 -6.88 9.65 -6.94
C ILE A 607 -7.92 8.51 -7.00
N ALA A 608 -7.60 7.41 -7.68
CA ALA A 608 -8.54 6.35 -8.05
C ALA A 608 -8.84 5.40 -6.89
N GLU A 609 -7.84 5.19 -6.05
CA GLU A 609 -7.76 4.35 -4.87
C GLU A 609 -8.76 4.76 -3.78
N ASN A 610 -9.25 6.00 -3.82
CA ASN A 610 -10.30 6.54 -2.96
C ASN A 610 -11.73 6.22 -3.44
N TYR A 611 -11.93 5.25 -4.34
CA TYR A 611 -13.26 4.88 -4.85
C TYR A 611 -13.55 3.38 -4.67
N THR A 612 -14.81 3.05 -4.35
CA THR A 612 -15.34 1.68 -4.41
C THR A 612 -16.66 1.65 -5.17
N LEU A 613 -16.93 0.54 -5.87
CA LEU A 613 -18.14 0.34 -6.67
C LEU A 613 -19.01 -0.77 -6.11
N LYS A 614 -20.30 -0.51 -5.91
CA LYS A 614 -21.31 -1.56 -5.66
C LYS A 614 -22.27 -1.66 -6.85
N ILE A 615 -22.35 -2.83 -7.49
CA ILE A 615 -23.35 -3.08 -8.54
C ILE A 615 -24.73 -3.23 -7.89
N LYS A 616 -25.75 -2.50 -8.37
CA LYS A 616 -27.09 -2.56 -7.77
C LYS A 616 -27.82 -3.87 -8.15
N PRO A 617 -28.68 -4.43 -7.28
CA PRO A 617 -29.49 -5.61 -7.60
C PRO A 617 -30.41 -5.46 -8.84
N THR A 618 -30.72 -4.23 -9.23
CA THR A 618 -31.48 -3.87 -10.43
C THR A 618 -30.66 -3.85 -11.72
N ALA A 619 -29.34 -4.02 -11.66
CA ALA A 619 -28.45 -3.85 -12.80
C ALA A 619 -28.61 -4.94 -13.87
N LYS A 620 -28.44 -4.52 -15.13
CA LYS A 620 -28.32 -5.37 -16.31
C LYS A 620 -26.92 -5.23 -16.90
N VAL A 621 -26.21 -6.35 -16.98
CA VAL A 621 -24.76 -6.41 -17.17
C VAL A 621 -24.43 -7.24 -18.41
N LYS A 622 -23.30 -6.94 -19.06
CA LYS A 622 -22.63 -7.85 -20.01
C LYS A 622 -21.24 -8.16 -19.47
N ILE A 623 -20.76 -9.39 -19.65
CA ILE A 623 -19.38 -9.75 -19.30
C ILE A 623 -18.69 -10.24 -20.58
N TYR A 624 -17.63 -9.58 -21.02
CA TYR A 624 -16.97 -9.91 -22.29
C TYR A 624 -15.47 -9.60 -22.26
N GLU A 625 -14.71 -10.21 -23.16
CA GLU A 625 -13.25 -10.05 -23.23
C GLU A 625 -12.88 -8.61 -23.63
N PRO A 626 -11.85 -8.00 -23.01
CA PRO A 626 -11.44 -6.66 -23.38
C PRO A 626 -10.91 -6.62 -24.81
N ASP A 627 -11.02 -5.44 -25.43
CA ASP A 627 -10.32 -5.14 -26.67
C ASP A 627 -8.80 -5.17 -26.38
N GLU A 628 -7.97 -5.70 -27.31
CA GLU A 628 -6.55 -6.01 -26.99
C GLU A 628 -5.77 -4.80 -26.43
N ASP A 629 -6.03 -3.58 -26.89
CA ASP A 629 -5.42 -2.37 -26.35
C ASP A 629 -5.73 -2.19 -24.85
N LEU A 630 -6.99 -2.40 -24.42
CA LEU A 630 -7.39 -2.30 -23.00
C LEU A 630 -6.90 -3.47 -22.15
N LYS A 631 -6.69 -4.63 -22.79
CA LYS A 631 -6.12 -5.84 -22.21
C LYS A 631 -4.61 -5.71 -22.00
N ASN A 632 -3.92 -4.92 -22.83
CA ASN A 632 -2.51 -4.57 -22.68
C ASN A 632 -2.35 -3.38 -21.71
N ASP A 633 -3.06 -2.25 -21.92
CA ASP A 633 -3.01 -1.03 -21.08
C ASP A 633 -3.29 -1.30 -19.58
N TYR A 634 -4.28 -2.16 -19.28
CA TYR A 634 -4.85 -2.30 -17.93
C TYR A 634 -5.02 -3.74 -17.46
N LEU A 635 -4.67 -4.73 -18.30
CA LEU A 635 -4.46 -6.12 -17.87
C LEU A 635 -5.72 -6.78 -17.27
N ILE A 636 -6.88 -6.23 -17.61
CA ILE A 636 -8.19 -6.65 -17.14
C ILE A 636 -8.61 -7.98 -17.77
N ARG A 637 -9.08 -8.92 -16.96
CA ARG A 637 -9.48 -10.28 -17.40
C ARG A 637 -10.85 -10.30 -18.10
N ALA A 638 -11.72 -9.35 -17.78
CA ALA A 638 -12.98 -9.10 -18.48
C ALA A 638 -13.44 -7.65 -18.34
N ILE A 639 -14.27 -7.18 -19.28
CA ILE A 639 -15.07 -5.96 -19.16
C ILE A 639 -16.48 -6.33 -18.67
N VAL A 640 -16.87 -5.70 -17.57
CA VAL A 640 -18.19 -5.76 -16.95
C VAL A 640 -18.95 -4.49 -17.35
N GLU A 641 -19.69 -4.54 -18.47
CA GLU A 641 -20.43 -3.38 -18.99
C GLU A 641 -21.83 -3.28 -18.37
N ILE A 642 -22.07 -2.17 -17.67
CA ILE A 642 -23.34 -1.85 -17.04
C ILE A 642 -24.20 -1.07 -18.04
N THR A 643 -25.27 -1.72 -18.53
CA THR A 643 -26.05 -1.24 -19.69
C THR A 643 -26.96 -0.03 -19.42
N GLN A 644 -27.06 0.41 -18.16
CA GLN A 644 -28.01 1.44 -17.71
C GLN A 644 -27.32 2.47 -16.81
N LYS A 645 -27.65 3.74 -16.99
CA LYS A 645 -27.09 4.87 -16.24
C LYS A 645 -27.40 4.75 -14.74
N ASN A 646 -26.43 5.10 -13.89
CA ASN A 646 -26.53 5.14 -12.42
C ASN A 646 -26.95 3.79 -11.77
N GLN A 647 -26.72 2.64 -12.42
CA GLN A 647 -26.96 1.29 -11.84
C GLN A 647 -25.78 0.73 -11.02
N VAL A 648 -24.76 1.55 -10.79
CA VAL A 648 -23.68 1.30 -9.82
C VAL A 648 -23.74 2.40 -8.76
N LYS A 649 -23.52 2.06 -7.49
CA LYS A 649 -23.25 3.04 -6.43
C LYS A 649 -21.74 3.23 -6.38
N ILE A 650 -21.28 4.41 -6.82
CA ILE A 650 -19.88 4.83 -6.64
C ILE A 650 -19.80 5.46 -5.24
N ASN A 651 -19.02 4.88 -4.34
CA ASN A 651 -18.69 5.48 -3.05
C ASN A 651 -17.29 6.11 -3.16
N PHE A 652 -17.14 7.34 -2.67
CA PHE A 652 -15.82 7.90 -2.40
C PHE A 652 -15.40 7.44 -0.99
N THR A 653 -14.42 6.55 -0.92
CA THR A 653 -13.88 6.01 0.33
C THR A 653 -12.78 6.94 0.81
N LEU A 654 -13.09 7.74 1.82
CA LEU A 654 -12.09 8.47 2.58
C LEU A 654 -11.21 7.51 3.41
N PRO A 655 -9.92 7.83 3.63
CA PRO A 655 -9.04 7.08 4.54
C PRO A 655 -9.61 6.87 5.94
N SER A 656 -9.11 5.85 6.63
CA SER A 656 -9.37 5.55 8.06
C SER A 656 -9.32 6.81 8.92
N PHE A 657 -8.23 7.58 8.82
CA PHE A 657 -8.06 8.89 9.42
C PHE A 657 -9.21 9.85 9.16
N PHE A 658 -9.66 10.02 7.92
CA PHE A 658 -10.78 10.89 7.60
C PHE A 658 -12.16 10.36 8.06
N LYS A 659 -12.27 9.06 8.37
CA LYS A 659 -13.44 8.47 9.03
C LYS A 659 -13.40 8.66 10.55
N GLN A 660 -12.21 8.59 11.16
CA GLN A 660 -11.98 8.87 12.60
C GLN A 660 -12.34 10.30 13.01
N LEU A 661 -12.56 11.22 12.05
CA LEU A 661 -12.87 12.65 12.28
C LEU A 661 -14.38 12.95 12.46
N ASN A 662 -15.23 11.92 12.51
CA ASN A 662 -16.63 11.91 12.97
C ASN A 662 -17.46 13.20 12.71
N LEU A 663 -17.80 13.43 11.42
CA LEU A 663 -18.38 14.67 10.87
C LEU A 663 -19.92 14.74 10.90
#